data_AF-A0A2G6KMP5-F1
#
_entry.id   AF-A0A2G6KMP5-F1
#
_cell.length_a   1.000
_cell.length_b   1.000
_cell.length_c   1.000
_cell.angle_alpha   90.00
_cell.angle_beta   90.00
_cell.angle_gamma   90.00
#
_symmetry.space_group_name_H-M   'P 1'
#
loop_
_entity.id
_entity.type
_entity.pdbx_description
1 polymer ?
#
loop_
_entity_poly.entity_id
_entity_poly.type
_entity_poly.pdbx_seq_one_letter_code
_entity_poly.pdbx_strand_id
1 'polypeptide(L)'
;MAFPGKLYREGTILKQENVSGNPRIVFVEQFGFNHFLNDDIFRWIDILAENGVNGMRVFGFWPFAKGREESPYVKVGNSYDLTRFNEPFFEYLQRWIAHADDKGIVVLYELFDSCGFWYAPAAPYNPFYQLVGIDHKRFSDLNNAYLLDIQRKYIRKVINTVRPHVNLIFGIMNEFQGDARWYREMTRYVKSLAPDCLIAGSEEGSPAADDPAADIWFIHRGSYDLNSGHSDVSGDVRDMRQQTGPDASIGFSTDGFGMSGMSRENPADMSRLARDVGTNGLQLFGFLDHKAYIADEARGSIGQLNVETYRAIVEAFPPHPAPLRAKFRFDESSYASLAKKNVPAGIITKLQDLKGQEFLNETALLNAVESVLGRAPTAQYKDLIIQYTDIDRPVEGFLDIFRVATLPSTHPGAFVERGGKAIHATTEQGFLCYGQYKKNYPQKPLKALFSIFIDNNTADDRNILILDVYDHHSDRVIGKEVITRKDFKKVNEFCVFEFDFTPPSDNANMEFRIFYMGWAYILADKIAVIDPAEVTITDASQIPDSLKASGSTSSSSSEDDNNAELEGELVLFDPLTDGKSVAGTVNGGQFTPDGYRVETNFHGYLVYETDIVGNIGLEFDAKGYIDREDCSDSKLVVLLMFDSPRDANWGDPAIWRDSHYSLLEVRKRGIVPGFDHVTNGLGLKCGAHGHGLEFGTWAGHGQAGHPIEWHPDTVYHWVITWRDGVCDIRRNGQAMYSVNTTPQYAPTGKMNIRIGGTHWGRGGPRNVTYSNVRIYRL
;
A
#
# COMPACT_ATOMS: atom_id res chain seq x y z
N MET A 1 8.10 -0.78 28.69
CA MET A 1 7.51 0.23 29.62
C MET A 1 6.16 0.56 29.04
N ALA A 2 5.12 0.55 29.87
CA ALA A 2 3.72 0.78 29.48
C ALA A 2 3.49 2.21 28.96
N PHE A 3 2.36 2.42 28.29
CA PHE A 3 1.85 3.72 27.87
C PHE A 3 2.02 4.77 29.00
N PRO A 4 2.45 6.01 28.67
CA PRO A 4 3.07 6.91 29.67
C PRO A 4 2.14 7.31 30.81
N GLY A 5 0.84 7.13 30.65
CA GLY A 5 -0.15 7.29 31.69
C GLY A 5 -1.54 7.44 31.10
N LYS A 6 -2.54 7.49 31.97
CA LYS A 6 -3.94 7.55 31.55
C LYS A 6 -4.28 8.88 30.88
N LEU A 7 -5.14 8.82 29.86
CA LEU A 7 -5.75 10.01 29.27
C LEU A 7 -6.92 10.51 30.11
N TYR A 8 -6.98 11.81 30.33
CA TYR A 8 -8.07 12.50 31.00
C TYR A 8 -8.31 13.88 30.37
N ARG A 9 -9.30 14.62 30.85
CA ARG A 9 -9.58 15.99 30.38
C ARG A 9 -9.62 16.99 31.53
N GLU A 10 -9.22 18.22 31.21
CA GLU A 10 -9.38 19.41 32.05
C GLU A 10 -10.12 20.48 31.23
N GLY A 11 -11.44 20.56 31.40
CA GLY A 11 -12.30 21.31 30.48
C GLY A 11 -12.21 20.73 29.07
N THR A 12 -11.90 21.58 28.10
CA THR A 12 -11.73 21.19 26.68
C THR A 12 -10.38 20.56 26.35
N ILE A 13 -9.43 20.62 27.29
CA ILE A 13 -8.04 20.22 27.05
C ILE A 13 -7.87 18.77 27.48
N LEU A 14 -7.41 17.93 26.55
CA LEU A 14 -6.94 16.60 26.89
C LEU A 14 -5.60 16.68 27.61
N LYS A 15 -5.41 15.77 28.56
CA LYS A 15 -4.22 15.60 29.36
C LYS A 15 -3.84 14.13 29.41
N GLN A 16 -2.57 13.89 29.75
CA GLN A 16 -2.07 12.54 29.95
C GLN A 16 -1.19 12.53 31.20
N GLU A 17 -1.41 11.55 32.07
CA GLU A 17 -0.57 11.38 33.25
C GLU A 17 0.90 11.17 32.84
N ASN A 18 1.83 11.71 33.64
CA ASN A 18 3.29 11.65 33.43
C ASN A 18 3.80 12.24 32.10
N VAL A 19 2.95 12.94 31.33
CA VAL A 19 3.35 13.70 30.13
C VAL A 19 3.29 15.18 30.44
N SER A 20 4.38 15.90 30.16
CA SER A 20 4.39 17.36 30.25
C SER A 20 3.66 17.98 29.05
N GLY A 21 2.87 19.03 29.28
CA GLY A 21 2.12 19.70 28.22
C GLY A 21 0.79 19.03 27.86
N ASN A 22 0.29 19.34 26.67
CA ASN A 22 -1.00 18.86 26.19
C ASN A 22 -0.74 17.79 25.11
N PRO A 23 -1.27 16.56 25.25
CA PRO A 23 -1.11 15.54 24.24
C PRO A 23 -1.69 15.98 22.90
N ARG A 24 -1.07 15.49 21.82
CA ARG A 24 -1.59 15.54 20.46
C ARG A 24 -1.65 14.13 19.95
N ILE A 25 -2.82 13.70 19.47
CA ILE A 25 -3.06 12.34 19.04
C ILE A 25 -3.46 12.35 17.57
N VAL A 26 -2.72 11.59 16.76
CA VAL A 26 -3.10 11.30 15.38
C VAL A 26 -3.65 9.88 15.36
N PHE A 27 -4.94 9.75 15.08
CA PHE A 27 -5.58 8.47 14.84
C PHE A 27 -5.47 8.14 13.36
N VAL A 28 -4.87 7.00 13.03
CA VAL A 28 -5.15 6.36 11.73
C VAL A 28 -6.36 5.46 11.91
N GLU A 29 -7.37 5.67 11.09
CA GLU A 29 -8.64 4.99 11.18
C GLU A 29 -8.69 3.87 10.14
N GLN A 30 -8.98 2.65 10.61
CA GLN A 30 -9.20 1.50 9.76
C GLN A 30 -10.17 0.56 10.46
N PHE A 31 -11.13 0.06 9.68
CA PHE A 31 -12.37 -0.46 10.24
C PHE A 31 -12.52 -1.98 10.21
N GLY A 32 -11.63 -2.73 9.54
CA GLY A 32 -11.97 -4.07 9.09
C GLY A 32 -11.08 -5.24 9.46
N PHE A 33 -9.78 -5.09 9.66
CA PHE A 33 -8.93 -6.27 9.82
C PHE A 33 -8.61 -6.67 11.26
N ASN A 34 -8.95 -5.84 12.24
CA ASN A 34 -8.81 -6.19 13.66
C ASN A 34 -9.67 -7.40 14.09
N HIS A 35 -10.54 -7.88 13.20
CA HIS A 35 -11.39 -9.05 13.39
C HIS A 35 -10.85 -10.32 12.73
N PHE A 36 -9.70 -10.28 12.06
CA PHE A 36 -8.99 -11.50 11.66
C PHE A 36 -8.00 -11.86 12.76
N LEU A 37 -8.10 -13.10 13.27
CA LEU A 37 -7.19 -13.65 14.27
C LEU A 37 -5.83 -14.00 13.63
N ASN A 38 -5.16 -12.99 13.07
CA ASN A 38 -3.86 -13.09 12.41
C ASN A 38 -2.89 -12.06 13.01
N ASP A 39 -1.64 -12.02 12.56
CA ASP A 39 -0.66 -11.09 13.15
C ASP A 39 -0.68 -9.70 12.49
N ASP A 40 -1.67 -9.42 11.64
CA ASP A 40 -1.70 -8.21 10.81
C ASP A 40 -1.99 -6.94 11.64
N ILE A 41 -2.81 -7.01 12.69
CA ILE A 41 -3.00 -5.84 13.57
C ILE A 41 -1.73 -5.45 14.33
N PHE A 42 -0.92 -6.43 14.72
CA PHE A 42 0.36 -6.18 15.39
C PHE A 42 1.32 -5.47 14.44
N ARG A 43 1.40 -5.96 13.19
CA ARG A 43 2.18 -5.32 12.12
C ARG A 43 1.70 -3.89 11.83
N TRP A 44 0.39 -3.65 11.84
CA TRP A 44 -0.14 -2.30 11.65
C TRP A 44 0.27 -1.37 12.78
N ILE A 45 0.10 -1.79 14.04
CA ILE A 45 0.50 -1.03 15.23
C ILE A 45 1.99 -0.67 15.16
N ASP A 46 2.83 -1.63 14.77
CA ASP A 46 4.27 -1.40 14.60
C ASP A 46 4.53 -0.34 13.51
N ILE A 47 3.89 -0.45 12.35
CA ILE A 47 4.03 0.53 11.26
C ILE A 47 3.56 1.91 11.70
N LEU A 48 2.45 2.03 12.43
CA LEU A 48 1.98 3.32 12.95
C LEU A 48 3.03 3.95 13.88
N ALA A 49 3.49 3.19 14.88
CA ALA A 49 4.47 3.66 15.86
C ALA A 49 5.81 4.05 15.18
N GLU A 50 6.28 3.24 14.23
CA GLU A 50 7.53 3.50 13.48
C GLU A 50 7.48 4.79 12.66
N ASN A 51 6.28 5.19 12.22
CA ASN A 51 6.04 6.40 11.44
C ASN A 51 5.53 7.57 12.28
N GLY A 52 5.62 7.47 13.61
CA GLY A 52 5.34 8.55 14.55
C GLY A 52 3.85 8.77 14.85
N VAL A 53 2.95 7.94 14.32
CA VAL A 53 1.53 7.94 14.65
C VAL A 53 1.33 7.34 16.04
N ASN A 54 0.62 8.02 16.94
CA ASN A 54 0.39 7.59 18.32
C ASN A 54 -1.08 7.24 18.65
N GLY A 55 -1.92 7.06 17.64
CA GLY A 55 -3.31 6.70 17.80
C GLY A 55 -3.81 5.81 16.67
N MET A 56 -4.77 4.94 16.99
CA MET A 56 -5.55 4.19 16.02
C MET A 56 -7.03 4.17 16.41
N ARG A 57 -7.91 4.23 15.42
CA ARG A 57 -9.35 4.08 15.61
C ARG A 57 -9.80 2.80 14.93
N VAL A 58 -10.49 1.94 15.69
CA VAL A 58 -10.98 0.65 15.21
C VAL A 58 -12.41 0.38 15.66
N PHE A 59 -13.10 -0.47 14.92
CA PHE A 59 -14.44 -0.90 15.26
C PHE A 59 -14.41 -2.14 16.13
N GLY A 60 -15.29 -2.19 17.13
CA GLY A 60 -15.42 -3.36 17.98
C GLY A 60 -16.06 -4.53 17.25
N PHE A 61 -16.87 -4.24 16.24
CA PHE A 61 -17.29 -5.20 15.24
C PHE A 61 -17.79 -4.50 13.98
N TRP A 62 -17.24 -4.86 12.82
CA TRP A 62 -17.84 -4.56 11.52
C TRP A 62 -17.66 -5.72 10.51
N PRO A 63 -18.74 -6.14 9.81
CA PRO A 63 -18.67 -7.29 8.94
C PRO A 63 -18.14 -7.03 7.50
N PHE A 64 -16.91 -6.53 7.36
CA PHE A 64 -16.36 -6.14 6.04
C PHE A 64 -16.23 -7.34 5.09
N ALA A 65 -15.74 -8.46 5.60
CA ALA A 65 -15.51 -9.65 4.79
C ALA A 65 -16.72 -10.60 4.78
N LYS A 66 -17.92 -10.07 5.08
CA LYS A 66 -19.20 -10.76 4.93
C LYS A 66 -19.21 -12.07 5.73
N GLY A 67 -18.82 -11.99 7.00
CA GLY A 67 -18.87 -13.08 7.98
C GLY A 67 -17.70 -14.05 7.93
N ARG A 68 -16.57 -13.67 7.30
CA ARG A 68 -15.29 -14.42 7.34
C ARG A 68 -14.38 -13.95 8.45
N GLU A 69 -14.57 -12.71 8.89
CA GLU A 69 -14.04 -12.18 10.13
C GLU A 69 -14.63 -12.88 11.37
N GLU A 70 -13.89 -12.80 12.47
CA GLU A 70 -14.34 -13.31 13.76
C GLU A 70 -15.25 -12.30 14.45
N SER A 71 -16.28 -12.83 15.10
CA SER A 71 -17.30 -12.03 15.78
C SER A 71 -17.15 -12.14 17.29
N PRO A 72 -17.56 -11.13 18.09
CA PRO A 72 -17.60 -11.23 19.54
C PRO A 72 -18.56 -12.32 20.07
N TYR A 73 -19.46 -12.86 19.24
CA TYR A 73 -20.40 -13.91 19.63
C TYR A 73 -20.16 -15.23 18.88
N VAL A 74 -20.55 -16.34 19.51
CA VAL A 74 -20.46 -17.66 18.88
C VAL A 74 -21.43 -17.77 17.71
N LYS A 75 -20.91 -18.02 16.51
CA LYS A 75 -21.71 -18.27 15.31
C LYS A 75 -22.37 -19.66 15.37
N VAL A 76 -23.67 -19.72 15.14
CA VAL A 76 -24.48 -20.96 15.10
C VAL A 76 -25.29 -20.98 13.80
N GLY A 77 -24.83 -21.78 12.83
CA GLY A 77 -25.38 -21.78 11.48
C GLY A 77 -25.22 -20.41 10.81
N ASN A 78 -26.33 -19.83 10.36
CA ASN A 78 -26.39 -18.50 9.74
C ASN A 78 -26.71 -17.37 10.73
N SER A 79 -26.62 -17.63 12.03
CA SER A 79 -26.98 -16.70 13.11
C SER A 79 -25.93 -16.70 14.20
N TYR A 80 -26.14 -15.90 15.26
CA TYR A 80 -25.25 -15.85 16.41
C TYR A 80 -26.00 -16.19 17.71
N ASP A 81 -25.34 -16.96 18.57
CA ASP A 81 -25.79 -17.15 19.94
C ASP A 81 -25.34 -15.96 20.79
N LEU A 82 -26.22 -14.96 20.89
CA LEU A 82 -25.95 -13.72 21.63
C LEU A 82 -25.86 -13.90 23.15
N THR A 83 -26.03 -15.13 23.66
CA THR A 83 -25.82 -15.47 25.07
C THR A 83 -24.40 -15.99 25.34
N ARG A 84 -23.61 -16.25 24.29
CA ARG A 84 -22.26 -16.84 24.38
C ARG A 84 -21.24 -15.98 23.63
N PHE A 85 -20.23 -15.52 24.36
CA PHE A 85 -19.10 -14.81 23.78
C PHE A 85 -18.13 -15.79 23.09
N ASN A 86 -17.52 -15.32 22.01
CA ASN A 86 -16.42 -15.99 21.34
C ASN A 86 -15.11 -15.68 22.10
N GLU A 87 -14.71 -16.53 23.04
CA GLU A 87 -13.54 -16.27 23.88
C GLU A 87 -12.23 -16.03 23.07
N PRO A 88 -11.93 -16.78 21.99
CA PRO A 88 -10.80 -16.48 21.11
C PRO A 88 -10.74 -15.03 20.61
N PHE A 89 -11.89 -14.42 20.27
CA PHE A 89 -11.96 -13.01 19.87
C PHE A 89 -11.50 -12.08 20.99
N PHE A 90 -11.94 -12.33 22.23
CA PHE A 90 -11.59 -11.48 23.37
C PHE A 90 -10.15 -11.69 23.85
N GLU A 91 -9.62 -12.91 23.77
CA GLU A 91 -8.21 -13.19 24.04
C GLU A 91 -7.31 -12.44 23.04
N TYR A 92 -7.69 -12.44 21.76
CA TYR A 92 -6.99 -11.69 20.73
C TYR A 92 -7.11 -10.18 20.92
N LEU A 93 -8.31 -9.68 21.22
CA LEU A 93 -8.54 -8.28 21.59
C LEU A 93 -7.60 -7.82 22.70
N GLN A 94 -7.50 -8.60 23.78
CA GLN A 94 -6.61 -8.30 24.88
C GLN A 94 -5.15 -8.23 24.43
N ARG A 95 -4.69 -9.18 23.61
CA ARG A 95 -3.29 -9.25 23.16
C ARG A 95 -2.87 -8.05 22.32
N TRP A 96 -3.65 -7.66 21.32
CA TRP A 96 -3.24 -6.54 20.47
C TRP A 96 -3.43 -5.19 21.14
N ILE A 97 -4.40 -5.04 22.06
CA ILE A 97 -4.51 -3.84 22.91
C ILE A 97 -3.27 -3.70 23.80
N ALA A 98 -2.80 -4.80 24.39
CA ALA A 98 -1.56 -4.82 25.15
C ALA A 98 -0.35 -4.43 24.28
N HIS A 99 -0.30 -4.90 23.03
CA HIS A 99 0.75 -4.50 22.08
C HIS A 99 0.68 -3.00 21.74
N ALA A 100 -0.52 -2.45 21.53
CA ALA A 100 -0.71 -1.02 21.33
C ALA A 100 -0.25 -0.19 22.54
N ASP A 101 -0.57 -0.66 23.76
CA ASP A 101 -0.13 -0.07 25.03
C ASP A 101 1.41 -0.04 25.11
N ASP A 102 2.07 -1.17 24.82
CA ASP A 102 3.53 -1.30 24.79
C ASP A 102 4.20 -0.38 23.75
N LYS A 103 3.53 -0.09 22.63
CA LYS A 103 4.03 0.79 21.56
C LYS A 103 3.67 2.26 21.77
N GLY A 104 2.92 2.60 22.83
CA GLY A 104 2.51 3.97 23.09
C GLY A 104 1.35 4.45 22.18
N ILE A 105 0.57 3.54 21.62
CA ILE A 105 -0.56 3.83 20.73
C ILE A 105 -1.85 3.95 21.56
N VAL A 106 -2.55 5.08 21.40
CA VAL A 106 -3.92 5.27 21.90
C VAL A 106 -4.89 4.52 21.01
N VAL A 107 -5.79 3.75 21.60
CA VAL A 107 -6.84 3.03 20.87
C VAL A 107 -8.19 3.70 21.14
N LEU A 108 -8.79 4.26 20.09
CA LEU A 108 -10.22 4.57 20.09
C LEU A 108 -10.97 3.33 19.63
N TYR A 109 -11.66 2.67 20.56
CA TYR A 109 -12.41 1.45 20.30
C TYR A 109 -13.91 1.76 20.25
N GLU A 110 -14.49 1.74 19.05
CA GLU A 110 -15.93 1.92 18.87
C GLU A 110 -16.68 0.65 19.31
N LEU A 111 -17.58 0.77 20.29
CA LEU A 111 -18.33 -0.38 20.80
C LEU A 111 -19.31 -0.90 19.75
N PHE A 112 -19.94 0.00 19.01
CA PHE A 112 -20.94 -0.31 17.99
C PHE A 112 -20.72 0.50 16.73
N ASP A 113 -21.48 0.18 15.68
CA ASP A 113 -21.44 0.92 14.43
C ASP A 113 -22.82 0.98 13.77
N SER A 114 -23.28 2.18 13.43
CA SER A 114 -24.54 2.38 12.71
C SER A 114 -24.42 1.91 11.26
N CYS A 115 -23.23 2.06 10.68
CA CYS A 115 -23.05 1.91 9.25
C CYS A 115 -23.11 0.42 8.86
N GLY A 116 -22.92 -0.48 9.83
CA GLY A 116 -23.00 -1.93 9.63
C GLY A 116 -24.43 -2.39 9.39
N PHE A 117 -25.42 -1.56 9.70
CA PHE A 117 -26.84 -1.88 9.54
C PHE A 117 -27.45 -1.30 8.26
N TRP A 118 -27.06 -0.09 7.84
CA TRP A 118 -27.61 0.52 6.62
C TRP A 118 -26.90 0.06 5.33
N TYR A 119 -25.68 -0.50 5.42
CA TYR A 119 -24.97 -1.06 4.28
C TYR A 119 -25.49 -2.47 4.03
N ALA A 120 -26.53 -2.56 3.20
CA ALA A 120 -27.30 -3.78 2.96
C ALA A 120 -26.45 -5.05 2.65
N PRO A 121 -25.29 -4.98 1.94
CA PRO A 121 -24.46 -6.15 1.71
C PRO A 121 -23.78 -6.73 2.96
N ALA A 122 -23.48 -5.91 3.97
CA ALA A 122 -22.80 -6.36 5.20
C ALA A 122 -23.78 -6.61 6.36
N ALA A 123 -24.93 -5.92 6.38
CA ALA A 123 -25.90 -6.01 7.46
C ALA A 123 -26.28 -7.45 7.89
N PRO A 124 -26.55 -8.42 6.98
CA PRO A 124 -26.89 -9.79 7.35
C PRO A 124 -25.84 -10.53 8.20
N TYR A 125 -24.60 -10.07 8.18
CA TYR A 125 -23.49 -10.68 8.90
C TYR A 125 -23.25 -10.05 10.28
N ASN A 126 -23.96 -8.96 10.59
CA ASN A 126 -23.90 -8.33 11.90
C ASN A 126 -24.60 -9.21 12.96
N PRO A 127 -24.00 -9.48 14.14
CA PRO A 127 -24.59 -10.30 15.19
C PRO A 127 -25.98 -9.85 15.64
N PHE A 128 -26.23 -8.55 15.58
CA PHE A 128 -27.51 -7.98 15.99
C PHE A 128 -28.55 -7.99 14.88
N TYR A 129 -28.19 -8.32 13.63
CA TYR A 129 -29.11 -8.37 12.50
C TYR A 129 -30.34 -9.25 12.77
N GLN A 130 -30.15 -10.38 13.46
CA GLN A 130 -31.25 -11.29 13.83
C GLN A 130 -32.31 -10.64 14.75
N LEU A 131 -31.99 -9.51 15.40
CA LEU A 131 -32.89 -8.76 16.26
C LEU A 131 -33.42 -7.49 15.61
N VAL A 132 -32.62 -6.82 14.76
CA VAL A 132 -32.94 -5.46 14.27
C VAL A 132 -33.10 -5.36 12.74
N GLY A 133 -32.64 -6.35 11.98
CA GLY A 133 -32.59 -6.29 10.52
C GLY A 133 -31.67 -5.16 10.01
N ILE A 134 -32.10 -4.47 8.97
CA ILE A 134 -31.41 -3.29 8.40
C ILE A 134 -31.79 -1.96 9.08
N ASP A 135 -32.77 -1.98 9.98
CA ASP A 135 -33.31 -0.79 10.63
C ASP A 135 -32.46 -0.42 11.85
N HIS A 136 -31.41 0.39 11.61
CA HIS A 136 -30.50 0.83 12.67
C HIS A 136 -31.21 1.57 13.82
N LYS A 137 -32.40 2.14 13.60
CA LYS A 137 -33.13 2.82 14.68
C LYS A 137 -33.66 1.83 15.72
N ARG A 138 -34.00 0.60 15.31
CA ARG A 138 -34.36 -0.49 16.23
C ARG A 138 -33.20 -0.90 17.12
N PHE A 139 -31.97 -0.72 16.67
CA PHE A 139 -30.78 -0.98 17.50
C PHE A 139 -30.75 -0.08 18.75
N SER A 140 -31.27 1.15 18.61
CA SER A 140 -31.36 2.13 19.70
C SER A 140 -32.72 2.17 20.42
N ASP A 141 -33.60 1.18 20.23
CA ASP A 141 -34.92 1.17 20.88
C ASP A 141 -34.83 0.76 22.36
N LEU A 142 -35.02 1.72 23.26
CA LEU A 142 -35.01 1.49 24.72
C LEU A 142 -36.17 0.60 25.22
N ASN A 143 -37.23 0.40 24.43
CA ASN A 143 -38.33 -0.49 24.81
C ASN A 143 -37.97 -1.97 24.60
N ASN A 144 -36.91 -2.27 23.85
CA ASN A 144 -36.42 -3.62 23.65
C ASN A 144 -35.46 -4.02 24.79
N ALA A 145 -36.04 -4.37 25.94
CA ALA A 145 -35.28 -4.73 27.15
C ALA A 145 -34.30 -5.90 26.93
N TYR A 146 -34.64 -6.84 26.04
CA TYR A 146 -33.78 -7.97 25.69
C TYR A 146 -32.53 -7.53 24.91
N LEU A 147 -32.70 -6.70 23.87
CA LEU A 147 -31.58 -6.13 23.13
C LEU A 147 -30.68 -5.29 24.03
N LEU A 148 -31.28 -4.46 24.89
CA LEU A 148 -30.55 -3.62 25.83
C LEU A 148 -29.69 -4.44 26.81
N ASP A 149 -30.19 -5.58 27.29
CA ASP A 149 -29.44 -6.51 28.14
C ASP A 149 -28.24 -7.12 27.40
N ILE A 150 -28.42 -7.55 26.15
CA ILE A 150 -27.32 -8.06 25.31
C ILE A 150 -26.25 -6.99 25.07
N GLN A 151 -26.66 -5.77 24.68
CA GLN A 151 -25.74 -4.64 24.48
C GLN A 151 -24.93 -4.35 25.75
N ARG A 152 -25.58 -4.29 26.91
CA ARG A 152 -24.93 -4.07 28.21
C ARG A 152 -23.99 -5.20 28.62
N LYS A 153 -24.32 -6.45 28.28
CA LYS A 153 -23.43 -7.61 28.51
C LYS A 153 -22.18 -7.52 27.64
N TYR A 154 -22.32 -7.15 26.37
CA TYR A 154 -21.20 -6.95 25.47
C TYR A 154 -20.27 -5.82 25.92
N ILE A 155 -20.82 -4.64 26.24
CA ILE A 155 -20.03 -3.52 26.78
C ILE A 155 -19.24 -3.96 28.01
N ARG A 156 -19.90 -4.67 28.94
CA ARG A 156 -19.24 -5.17 30.15
C ARG A 156 -18.12 -6.16 29.83
N LYS A 157 -18.33 -7.06 28.86
CA LYS A 157 -17.30 -8.02 28.43
C LYS A 157 -16.10 -7.29 27.83
N VAL A 158 -16.31 -6.39 26.88
CA VAL A 158 -15.24 -5.56 26.27
C VAL A 158 -14.46 -4.82 27.35
N ILE A 159 -15.14 -4.03 28.19
CA ILE A 159 -14.48 -3.24 29.25
C ILE A 159 -13.69 -4.15 30.19
N ASN A 160 -14.25 -5.29 30.62
CA ASN A 160 -13.52 -6.20 31.49
C ASN A 160 -12.29 -6.81 30.83
N THR A 161 -12.35 -7.10 29.52
CA THR A 161 -11.21 -7.63 28.75
C THR A 161 -10.08 -6.60 28.65
N VAL A 162 -10.40 -5.33 28.43
CA VAL A 162 -9.39 -4.29 28.13
C VAL A 162 -9.04 -3.38 29.32
N ARG A 163 -9.76 -3.50 30.46
CA ARG A 163 -9.55 -2.70 31.69
C ARG A 163 -8.09 -2.60 32.16
N PRO A 164 -7.23 -3.64 32.04
CA PRO A 164 -5.84 -3.53 32.48
C PRO A 164 -5.03 -2.44 31.75
N HIS A 165 -5.47 -1.98 30.59
CA HIS A 165 -4.74 -1.04 29.74
C HIS A 165 -5.28 0.38 29.87
N VAL A 166 -4.38 1.36 29.88
CA VAL A 166 -4.68 2.78 30.12
C VAL A 166 -4.71 3.63 28.84
N ASN A 167 -4.43 3.01 27.69
CA ASN A 167 -4.34 3.65 26.37
C ASN A 167 -5.67 3.70 25.61
N LEU A 168 -6.82 3.67 26.30
CA LEU A 168 -8.14 3.45 25.69
C LEU A 168 -9.06 4.67 25.78
N ILE A 169 -9.75 4.91 24.66
CA ILE A 169 -10.92 5.77 24.54
C ILE A 169 -12.07 4.91 24.02
N PHE A 170 -13.23 4.94 24.67
CA PHE A 170 -14.39 4.19 24.19
C PHE A 170 -15.26 5.07 23.30
N GLY A 171 -15.43 4.69 22.04
CA GLY A 171 -16.50 5.22 21.20
C GLY A 171 -17.79 4.47 21.45
N ILE A 172 -18.93 5.15 21.59
CA ILE A 172 -20.21 4.45 21.82
C ILE A 172 -20.69 3.79 20.53
N MET A 173 -20.77 4.56 19.46
CA MET A 173 -21.27 4.10 18.17
C MET A 173 -20.77 5.05 17.10
N ASN A 174 -20.08 4.49 16.10
CA ASN A 174 -19.72 5.23 14.90
C ASN A 174 -20.99 5.78 14.22
N GLU A 175 -20.93 7.04 13.81
CA GLU A 175 -21.93 7.69 12.95
C GLU A 175 -23.38 7.54 13.44
N PHE A 176 -23.60 7.81 14.73
CA PHE A 176 -24.88 7.53 15.39
C PHE A 176 -26.05 8.36 14.84
N GLN A 177 -27.10 7.69 14.34
CA GLN A 177 -28.35 8.32 13.84
C GLN A 177 -29.65 7.80 14.51
N GLY A 178 -29.54 7.30 15.76
CA GLY A 178 -30.65 6.66 16.50
C GLY A 178 -31.34 7.54 17.57
N ASP A 179 -31.94 6.91 18.58
CA ASP A 179 -32.55 7.61 19.73
C ASP A 179 -31.48 8.16 20.68
N ALA A 180 -31.40 9.49 20.83
CA ALA A 180 -30.44 10.15 21.73
C ALA A 180 -30.54 9.68 23.19
N ARG A 181 -31.71 9.22 23.65
CA ARG A 181 -31.88 8.67 25.00
C ARG A 181 -31.12 7.36 25.18
N TRP A 182 -31.04 6.54 24.13
CA TRP A 182 -30.27 5.30 24.15
C TRP A 182 -28.77 5.59 24.19
N TYR A 183 -28.29 6.55 23.39
CA TYR A 183 -26.88 6.94 23.40
C TYR A 183 -26.46 7.36 24.80
N ARG A 184 -27.23 8.29 25.41
CA ARG A 184 -27.04 8.77 26.79
C ARG A 184 -27.09 7.66 27.84
N GLU A 185 -27.89 6.62 27.61
CA GLU A 185 -27.95 5.45 28.47
C GLU A 185 -26.69 4.59 28.35
N MET A 186 -26.17 4.41 27.14
CA MET A 186 -24.92 3.68 26.91
C MET A 186 -23.70 4.42 27.47
N THR A 187 -23.57 5.73 27.27
CA THR A 187 -22.50 6.57 27.86
C THR A 187 -22.49 6.46 29.39
N ARG A 188 -23.65 6.62 30.04
CA ARG A 188 -23.76 6.46 31.51
C ARG A 188 -23.37 5.07 31.96
N TYR A 189 -23.79 4.04 31.22
CA TYR A 189 -23.45 2.66 31.56
C TYR A 189 -21.95 2.39 31.42
N VAL A 190 -21.30 2.87 30.35
CA VAL A 190 -19.83 2.81 30.18
C VAL A 190 -19.13 3.55 31.33
N LYS A 191 -19.54 4.80 31.65
CA LYS A 191 -18.99 5.53 32.81
C LYS A 191 -19.18 4.79 34.13
N SER A 192 -20.28 4.07 34.32
CA SER A 192 -20.48 3.28 35.55
C SER A 192 -19.50 2.10 35.69
N LEU A 193 -19.01 1.57 34.56
CA LEU A 193 -18.08 0.43 34.52
C LEU A 193 -16.60 0.86 34.45
N ALA A 194 -16.34 2.04 33.90
CA ALA A 194 -15.01 2.62 33.67
C ALA A 194 -15.08 4.15 33.84
N PRO A 195 -15.27 4.66 35.08
CA PRO A 195 -15.54 6.08 35.35
C PRO A 195 -14.42 7.02 34.88
N ASP A 196 -13.21 6.49 34.88
CA ASP A 196 -12.01 7.25 34.58
C ASP A 196 -11.61 7.18 33.08
N CYS A 197 -12.28 6.35 32.27
CA CYS A 197 -12.00 6.29 30.83
C CYS A 197 -12.70 7.42 30.09
N LEU A 198 -12.05 7.95 29.06
CA LEU A 198 -12.67 8.92 28.16
C LEU A 198 -13.68 8.21 27.24
N ILE A 199 -14.79 8.89 26.98
CA ILE A 199 -15.80 8.45 26.03
C ILE A 199 -15.85 9.40 24.85
N ALA A 200 -15.83 8.85 23.64
CA ALA A 200 -15.93 9.59 22.39
C ALA A 200 -17.29 9.36 21.71
N GLY A 201 -17.75 10.40 21.01
CA GLY A 201 -18.77 10.32 19.98
C GLY A 201 -18.26 10.87 18.65
N SER A 202 -18.96 10.52 17.57
CA SER A 202 -18.75 11.08 16.24
C SER A 202 -19.96 11.93 15.85
N GLU A 203 -19.69 13.14 15.38
CA GLU A 203 -20.68 14.04 14.80
C GLU A 203 -20.84 13.75 13.32
N GLU A 204 -21.90 13.03 13.03
CA GLU A 204 -22.45 12.92 11.67
C GLU A 204 -23.95 13.24 11.72
N GLY A 205 -24.28 14.34 12.42
CA GLY A 205 -25.67 14.70 12.73
C GLY A 205 -26.23 13.91 13.91
N SER A 206 -25.35 13.45 14.79
CA SER A 206 -25.74 12.71 15.98
C SER A 206 -26.72 13.53 16.82
N PRO A 207 -27.91 13.00 17.13
CA PRO A 207 -28.88 13.69 17.96
C PRO A 207 -28.48 13.74 19.44
N ALA A 208 -27.33 13.15 19.79
CA ALA A 208 -26.79 13.09 21.14
C ALA A 208 -25.50 13.92 21.31
N ALA A 209 -25.16 14.80 20.35
CA ALA A 209 -23.96 15.65 20.42
C ALA A 209 -23.88 16.50 21.71
N ASP A 210 -25.02 16.78 22.33
CA ASP A 210 -25.14 17.52 23.60
C ASP A 210 -24.95 16.65 24.86
N ASP A 211 -24.58 15.36 24.74
CA ASP A 211 -24.44 14.46 25.88
C ASP A 211 -23.25 14.85 26.77
N PRO A 212 -23.48 15.33 28.01
CA PRO A 212 -22.40 15.76 28.89
C PRO A 212 -21.53 14.61 29.43
N ALA A 213 -21.95 13.35 29.23
CA ALA A 213 -21.18 12.18 29.60
C ALA A 213 -20.15 11.76 28.54
N ALA A 214 -20.27 12.28 27.31
CA ALA A 214 -19.24 12.14 26.28
C ALA A 214 -18.15 13.21 26.51
N ASP A 215 -16.90 12.78 26.55
CA ASP A 215 -15.75 13.65 26.83
C ASP A 215 -15.17 14.26 25.55
N ILE A 216 -15.27 13.54 24.45
CA ILE A 216 -14.69 13.88 23.15
C ILE A 216 -15.78 13.78 22.08
N TRP A 217 -15.76 14.70 21.13
CA TRP A 217 -16.52 14.57 19.91
C TRP A 217 -15.67 14.81 18.66
N PHE A 218 -15.76 13.91 17.69
CA PHE A 218 -15.12 14.04 16.38
C PHE A 218 -16.05 14.69 15.37
N ILE A 219 -15.55 15.69 14.64
CA ILE A 219 -16.20 16.24 13.45
C ILE A 219 -15.96 15.26 12.31
N HIS A 220 -17.01 14.61 11.78
CA HIS A 220 -16.91 13.79 10.57
C HIS A 220 -17.30 14.59 9.32
N ARG A 221 -18.28 15.49 9.43
CA ARG A 221 -18.80 16.27 8.30
C ARG A 221 -18.10 17.62 8.15
N GLY A 222 -16.79 17.63 8.36
CA GLY A 222 -15.98 18.84 8.26
C GLY A 222 -16.05 19.45 6.85
N SER A 223 -16.03 20.78 6.80
CA SER A 223 -16.00 21.55 5.57
C SER A 223 -14.64 21.39 4.90
N TYR A 224 -14.55 20.48 3.92
CA TYR A 224 -13.37 20.25 3.11
C TYR A 224 -13.72 20.29 1.62
N ASP A 225 -13.21 21.29 0.91
CA ASP A 225 -13.43 21.43 -0.53
C ASP A 225 -12.50 20.46 -1.26
N LEU A 226 -13.07 19.35 -1.76
CA LEU A 226 -12.34 18.33 -2.50
C LEU A 226 -11.73 18.84 -3.83
N ASN A 227 -12.14 20.00 -4.35
CA ASN A 227 -11.59 20.58 -5.57
C ASN A 227 -10.36 21.44 -5.31
N SER A 228 -10.36 22.22 -4.23
CA SER A 228 -9.22 23.09 -3.88
C SER A 228 -8.32 22.51 -2.78
N GLY A 229 -8.80 21.51 -2.06
CA GLY A 229 -8.18 20.97 -0.86
C GLY A 229 -8.19 21.94 0.33
N HIS A 230 -8.97 23.02 0.28
CA HIS A 230 -9.13 23.94 1.40
C HIS A 230 -10.08 23.37 2.45
N SER A 231 -9.74 23.59 3.73
CA SER A 231 -10.56 23.24 4.88
C SER A 231 -11.10 24.50 5.57
N ASP A 232 -12.29 24.44 6.19
CA ASP A 232 -12.75 25.43 7.17
C ASP A 232 -12.90 24.81 8.56
N VAL A 233 -11.80 24.21 9.04
CA VAL A 233 -11.74 23.63 10.40
C VAL A 233 -12.18 24.66 11.46
N SER A 234 -11.93 25.95 11.24
CA SER A 234 -12.34 27.01 12.18
C SER A 234 -13.87 27.11 12.31
N GLY A 235 -14.58 27.04 11.17
CA GLY A 235 -16.05 27.02 11.11
C GLY A 235 -16.60 25.76 11.73
N ASP A 236 -16.05 24.61 11.34
CA ASP A 236 -16.50 23.32 11.84
C ASP A 236 -16.36 23.22 13.37
N VAL A 237 -15.26 23.72 13.94
CA VAL A 237 -15.06 23.77 15.39
C VAL A 237 -16.07 24.69 16.07
N ARG A 238 -16.38 25.86 15.50
CA ARG A 238 -17.39 26.77 16.06
C ARG A 238 -18.77 26.13 16.08
N ASP A 239 -19.15 25.47 14.99
CA ASP A 239 -20.46 24.81 14.87
C ASP A 239 -20.54 23.62 15.83
N MET A 240 -19.47 22.86 15.94
CA MET A 240 -19.41 21.72 16.84
C MET A 240 -19.45 22.13 18.32
N ARG A 241 -18.82 23.27 18.67
CA ARG A 241 -18.92 23.86 20.01
C ARG A 241 -20.35 24.28 20.36
N GLN A 242 -21.14 24.74 19.40
CA GLN A 242 -22.55 25.09 19.64
C GLN A 242 -23.39 23.85 19.95
N GLN A 243 -23.06 22.70 19.34
CA GLN A 243 -23.78 21.44 19.55
C GLN A 243 -23.38 20.75 20.86
N THR A 244 -22.08 20.68 21.14
CA THR A 244 -21.53 19.92 22.29
C THR A 244 -21.42 20.72 23.59
N GLY A 245 -21.49 22.05 23.49
CA GLY A 245 -21.23 22.94 24.61
C GLY A 245 -19.73 23.22 24.82
N PRO A 246 -19.41 24.04 25.83
CA PRO A 246 -18.09 24.61 26.01
C PRO A 246 -17.06 23.63 26.59
N ASP A 247 -17.48 22.49 27.15
CA ASP A 247 -16.61 21.65 27.98
C ASP A 247 -16.09 20.37 27.30
N ALA A 248 -16.62 20.02 26.12
CA ALA A 248 -16.17 18.84 25.39
C ALA A 248 -14.75 19.02 24.81
N SER A 249 -13.98 17.96 24.63
CA SER A 249 -12.84 18.00 23.71
C SER A 249 -13.34 17.78 22.28
N ILE A 250 -12.74 18.44 21.29
CA ILE A 250 -13.12 18.28 19.89
C ILE A 250 -11.94 17.66 19.13
N GLY A 251 -12.26 16.68 18.29
CA GLY A 251 -11.36 16.16 17.26
C GLY A 251 -11.91 16.41 15.87
N PHE A 252 -11.04 16.32 14.88
CA PHE A 252 -11.41 16.39 13.47
C PHE A 252 -11.05 15.06 12.81
N SER A 253 -11.95 14.46 12.03
CA SER A 253 -11.70 13.21 11.32
C SER A 253 -11.98 13.37 9.82
N THR A 254 -11.19 12.69 8.99
CA THR A 254 -11.45 12.58 7.54
C THR A 254 -12.42 11.46 7.16
N ASP A 255 -12.90 10.67 8.13
CA ASP A 255 -13.84 9.55 7.92
C ASP A 255 -15.09 9.99 7.13
N GLY A 256 -15.71 11.09 7.55
CA GLY A 256 -16.92 11.60 6.90
C GLY A 256 -16.70 12.23 5.52
N PHE A 257 -15.47 12.27 4.99
CA PHE A 257 -15.24 12.60 3.58
C PHE A 257 -15.66 11.44 2.65
N GLY A 258 -15.76 10.23 3.21
CA GLY A 258 -16.08 8.99 2.51
C GLY A 258 -15.22 8.75 1.27
N MET A 259 -15.74 7.93 0.36
CA MET A 259 -15.04 7.55 -0.88
C MET A 259 -14.64 8.75 -1.76
N SER A 260 -15.34 9.88 -1.64
CA SER A 260 -14.99 11.12 -2.34
C SER A 260 -13.70 11.78 -1.82
N GLY A 261 -13.34 11.54 -0.55
CA GLY A 261 -12.11 12.03 0.07
C GLY A 261 -10.83 11.38 -0.45
N MET A 262 -10.94 10.16 -0.98
CA MET A 262 -9.82 9.36 -1.47
C MET A 262 -8.86 10.10 -2.41
N SER A 263 -9.40 10.96 -3.26
CA SER A 263 -8.60 11.68 -4.26
C SER A 263 -7.62 12.68 -3.66
N ARG A 264 -7.79 13.00 -2.38
CA ARG A 264 -7.03 14.00 -1.65
C ARG A 264 -6.19 13.41 -0.52
N GLU A 265 -6.10 12.08 -0.41
CA GLU A 265 -5.26 11.41 0.60
C GLU A 265 -3.78 11.33 0.22
N ASN A 266 -3.30 12.35 -0.46
CA ASN A 266 -1.89 12.51 -0.76
C ASN A 266 -1.16 13.25 0.38
N PRO A 267 0.16 13.10 0.50
CA PRO A 267 0.94 13.73 1.55
C PRO A 267 0.75 15.25 1.66
N ALA A 268 0.65 15.96 0.54
CA ALA A 268 0.58 17.43 0.52
C ALA A 268 -0.75 17.96 1.09
N ASP A 269 -1.87 17.38 0.66
CA ASP A 269 -3.20 17.79 1.07
C ASP A 269 -3.47 17.46 2.54
N MET A 270 -3.08 16.26 2.98
CA MET A 270 -3.24 15.85 4.38
C MET A 270 -2.30 16.60 5.32
N SER A 271 -1.08 16.95 4.88
CA SER A 271 -0.18 17.84 5.64
C SER A 271 -0.79 19.22 5.86
N ARG A 272 -1.44 19.79 4.83
CA ARG A 272 -2.15 21.07 4.93
C ARG A 272 -3.32 21.00 5.91
N LEU A 273 -4.18 19.99 5.76
CA LEU A 273 -5.32 19.78 6.67
C LEU A 273 -4.85 19.58 8.13
N ALA A 274 -3.81 18.76 8.35
CA ALA A 274 -3.24 18.53 9.67
C ALA A 274 -2.72 19.83 10.32
N ARG A 275 -2.13 20.73 9.52
CA ARG A 275 -1.70 22.06 9.98
C ARG A 275 -2.89 22.94 10.35
N ASP A 276 -3.97 22.91 9.57
CA ASP A 276 -5.20 23.65 9.85
C ASP A 276 -5.83 23.17 11.17
N VAL A 277 -5.90 21.85 11.38
CA VAL A 277 -6.34 21.22 12.63
C VAL A 277 -5.50 21.70 13.82
N GLY A 278 -4.17 21.67 13.69
CA GLY A 278 -3.26 22.15 14.74
C GLY A 278 -3.36 23.66 15.01
N THR A 279 -3.54 24.47 13.97
CA THR A 279 -3.64 25.95 14.08
C THR A 279 -4.95 26.37 14.76
N ASN A 280 -6.01 25.57 14.60
CA ASN A 280 -7.28 25.77 15.31
C ASN A 280 -7.29 25.17 16.73
N GLY A 281 -6.14 24.74 17.25
CA GLY A 281 -5.97 24.36 18.65
C GLY A 281 -6.54 22.99 19.01
N LEU A 282 -6.89 22.16 18.02
CA LEU A 282 -7.36 20.80 18.27
C LEU A 282 -6.19 19.89 18.67
N GLN A 283 -6.47 18.95 19.57
CA GLN A 283 -5.49 17.95 20.05
C GLN A 283 -5.63 16.61 19.35
N LEU A 284 -6.72 16.39 18.62
CA LEU A 284 -7.07 15.11 18.01
C LEU A 284 -7.26 15.29 16.50
N PHE A 285 -6.55 14.49 15.72
CA PHE A 285 -6.74 14.41 14.28
C PHE A 285 -6.91 12.95 13.85
N GLY A 286 -8.02 12.64 13.19
CA GLY A 286 -8.34 11.34 12.63
C GLY A 286 -8.13 11.32 11.12
N PHE A 287 -7.40 10.33 10.63
CA PHE A 287 -7.14 10.10 9.22
C PHE A 287 -7.62 8.70 8.83
N LEU A 288 -8.73 8.63 8.10
CA LEU A 288 -9.18 7.39 7.46
C LEU A 288 -8.23 7.06 6.32
N ASP A 289 -7.50 5.94 6.41
CA ASP A 289 -6.65 5.48 5.32
C ASP A 289 -7.47 4.67 4.30
N HIS A 290 -7.94 5.32 3.24
CA HIS A 290 -8.76 4.63 2.25
C HIS A 290 -7.96 3.59 1.44
N LYS A 291 -6.64 3.73 1.31
CA LYS A 291 -5.81 2.72 0.62
C LYS A 291 -5.79 1.42 1.43
N ALA A 292 -5.67 1.53 2.74
CA ALA A 292 -5.77 0.39 3.66
C ALA A 292 -7.21 -0.15 3.78
N TYR A 293 -8.20 0.74 3.67
CA TYR A 293 -9.63 0.42 3.75
C TYR A 293 -10.14 -0.41 2.56
N ILE A 294 -9.75 -0.02 1.33
CA ILE A 294 -10.30 -0.60 0.08
C ILE A 294 -9.57 -1.86 -0.35
N ALA A 295 -8.34 -2.05 0.15
CA ALA A 295 -7.53 -3.21 -0.16
C ALA A 295 -8.14 -4.50 0.41
N ASP A 296 -8.94 -5.09 -0.47
CA ASP A 296 -9.40 -6.47 -0.54
C ASP A 296 -10.35 -6.94 0.57
N GLU A 297 -11.63 -6.52 0.43
CA GLU A 297 -12.80 -7.15 1.06
C GLU A 297 -12.75 -8.69 1.01
N ALA A 298 -11.96 -9.31 0.12
CA ALA A 298 -11.84 -10.76 -0.04
C ALA A 298 -10.73 -11.45 0.79
N ARG A 299 -9.70 -10.79 1.33
CA ARG A 299 -8.49 -11.53 1.81
C ARG A 299 -8.22 -11.54 3.31
N GLY A 300 -8.88 -10.70 4.09
CA GLY A 300 -8.65 -10.64 5.54
C GLY A 300 -7.22 -10.27 5.93
N SER A 301 -6.54 -9.50 5.07
CA SER A 301 -5.17 -9.03 5.27
C SER A 301 -5.11 -7.51 5.23
N ILE A 302 -4.10 -6.91 5.87
CA ILE A 302 -3.86 -5.46 5.74
C ILE A 302 -3.60 -5.11 4.28
N GLY A 303 -4.29 -4.07 3.81
CA GLY A 303 -3.94 -3.37 2.58
C GLY A 303 -2.56 -2.75 2.58
N GLN A 304 -2.23 -2.15 1.44
CA GLN A 304 -1.11 -1.22 1.40
C GLN A 304 -1.46 0.03 2.20
N LEU A 305 -0.69 0.28 3.27
CA LEU A 305 -0.84 1.44 4.14
C LEU A 305 -0.27 2.70 3.47
N ASN A 306 -0.89 3.86 3.73
CA ASN A 306 -0.48 5.15 3.18
C ASN A 306 0.65 5.81 4.01
N VAL A 307 1.75 5.10 4.18
CA VAL A 307 2.86 5.48 5.09
C VAL A 307 3.44 6.87 4.81
N GLU A 308 3.53 7.25 3.54
CA GLU A 308 4.01 8.58 3.11
C GLU A 308 3.09 9.69 3.65
N THR A 309 1.78 9.48 3.56
CA THR A 309 0.78 10.41 4.10
C THR A 309 0.82 10.46 5.63
N TYR A 310 1.03 9.33 6.31
CA TYR A 310 1.20 9.32 7.77
C TYR A 310 2.35 10.22 8.21
N ARG A 311 3.50 10.11 7.56
CA ARG A 311 4.68 10.94 7.86
C ARG A 311 4.41 12.43 7.63
N ALA A 312 3.74 12.77 6.54
CA ALA A 312 3.41 14.15 6.23
C ALA A 312 2.40 14.77 7.22
N ILE A 313 1.44 13.97 7.70
CA ILE A 313 0.53 14.36 8.79
C ILE A 313 1.32 14.56 10.08
N VAL A 314 2.14 13.59 10.48
CA VAL A 314 2.95 13.64 11.71
C VAL A 314 3.91 14.84 11.69
N GLU A 315 4.48 15.18 10.55
CA GLU A 315 5.34 16.37 10.41
C GLU A 315 4.55 17.68 10.64
N ALA A 316 3.34 17.78 10.08
CA ALA A 316 2.50 18.98 10.21
C ALA A 316 1.74 19.08 11.55
N PHE A 317 1.42 17.93 12.14
CA PHE A 317 0.71 17.77 13.40
C PHE A 317 1.49 16.77 14.28
N PRO A 318 2.62 17.19 14.86
CA PRO A 318 3.51 16.31 15.61
C PRO A 318 2.79 15.74 16.83
N PRO A 319 2.62 14.41 16.91
CA PRO A 319 1.98 13.78 18.04
C PRO A 319 2.82 13.92 19.30
N HIS A 320 2.16 14.07 20.43
CA HIS A 320 2.80 14.26 21.73
C HIS A 320 2.07 13.45 22.81
N PRO A 321 2.77 12.60 23.57
CA PRO A 321 4.15 12.18 23.31
C PRO A 321 4.24 11.45 21.97
N ALA A 322 5.40 11.52 21.33
CA ALA A 322 5.69 10.66 20.19
C ALA A 322 5.62 9.18 20.65
N PRO A 323 5.24 8.25 19.76
CA PRO A 323 5.26 6.83 20.08
C PRO A 323 6.64 6.38 20.56
N LEU A 324 6.64 5.36 21.42
CA LEU A 324 7.87 4.79 21.91
C LEU A 324 8.48 3.91 20.81
N ARG A 325 9.44 4.46 20.06
CA ARG A 325 10.23 3.67 19.12
C ARG A 325 11.39 3.02 19.85
N ALA A 326 11.39 1.68 19.88
CA ALA A 326 12.56 0.92 20.26
C ALA A 326 13.73 1.36 19.38
N LYS A 327 14.85 1.73 20.01
CA LYS A 327 16.10 2.04 19.31
C LYS A 327 17.05 0.87 19.32
N PHE A 328 16.94 -0.01 20.31
CA PHE A 328 17.83 -1.14 20.49
C PHE A 328 17.04 -2.42 20.75
N ARG A 329 17.48 -3.55 20.20
CA ARG A 329 16.94 -4.88 20.44
C ARG A 329 18.04 -5.91 20.30
N PHE A 330 18.07 -6.89 21.19
CA PHE A 330 18.87 -8.09 20.96
C PHE A 330 18.09 -9.09 20.11
N ASP A 331 18.55 -9.28 18.88
CA ASP A 331 18.07 -10.34 17.99
C ASP A 331 19.20 -11.32 17.64
N GLU A 332 18.91 -12.35 16.85
CA GLU A 332 19.90 -13.36 16.46
C GLU A 332 21.12 -12.75 15.76
N SER A 333 20.91 -11.72 14.94
CA SER A 333 22.01 -11.06 14.24
C SER A 333 22.88 -10.25 15.19
N SER A 334 22.31 -9.65 16.25
CA SER A 334 23.09 -8.98 17.31
C SER A 334 24.15 -9.91 17.90
N TYR A 335 23.76 -11.14 18.27
CA TYR A 335 24.66 -12.11 18.88
C TYR A 335 25.72 -12.61 17.91
N ALA A 336 25.32 -12.89 16.66
CA ALA A 336 26.25 -13.30 15.61
C ALA A 336 27.31 -12.22 15.34
N SER A 337 26.90 -10.95 15.25
CA SER A 337 27.82 -9.83 15.05
C SER A 337 28.76 -9.64 16.24
N LEU A 338 28.26 -9.73 17.48
CA LEU A 338 29.10 -9.66 18.67
C LEU A 338 30.15 -10.80 18.69
N ALA A 339 29.77 -12.02 18.32
CA ALA A 339 30.70 -13.15 18.19
C ALA A 339 31.79 -12.87 17.15
N LYS A 340 31.40 -12.34 15.98
CA LYS A 340 32.33 -11.96 14.89
C LYS A 340 33.32 -10.86 15.31
N LYS A 341 32.93 -10.00 16.26
CA LYS A 341 33.82 -8.99 16.86
C LYS A 341 34.57 -9.50 18.10
N ASN A 342 34.72 -10.81 18.24
CA ASN A 342 35.49 -11.48 19.30
C ASN A 342 34.96 -11.18 20.72
N VAL A 343 33.67 -10.90 20.89
CA VAL A 343 33.06 -10.88 22.22
C VAL A 343 33.04 -12.31 22.77
N PRO A 344 33.56 -12.58 23.99
CA PRO A 344 33.67 -13.94 24.51
C PRO A 344 32.32 -14.67 24.55
N ALA A 345 32.29 -15.95 24.17
CA ALA A 345 31.07 -16.75 24.14
C ALA A 345 30.30 -16.76 25.48
N GLY A 346 31.03 -16.74 26.62
CA GLY A 346 30.42 -16.64 27.95
C GLY A 346 29.71 -15.31 28.23
N ILE A 347 30.10 -14.22 27.56
CA ILE A 347 29.40 -12.93 27.60
C ILE A 347 28.15 -13.00 26.73
N ILE A 348 28.27 -13.53 25.50
CA ILE A 348 27.14 -13.67 24.57
C ILE A 348 26.04 -14.57 25.17
N THR A 349 26.42 -15.68 25.78
CA THR A 349 25.49 -16.61 26.45
C THR A 349 24.66 -15.90 27.52
N LYS A 350 25.29 -15.01 28.31
CA LYS A 350 24.55 -14.23 29.30
C LYS A 350 23.62 -13.21 28.65
N LEU A 351 24.08 -12.51 27.61
CA LEU A 351 23.26 -11.55 26.87
C LEU A 351 22.00 -12.17 26.25
N GLN A 352 21.97 -13.48 25.99
CA GLN A 352 20.77 -14.18 25.52
C GLN A 352 19.57 -14.06 26.47
N ASP A 353 19.79 -13.77 27.75
CA ASP A 353 18.71 -13.44 28.72
C ASP A 353 17.92 -12.18 28.31
N LEU A 354 18.49 -11.34 27.44
CA LEU A 354 17.86 -10.13 26.89
C LEU A 354 17.26 -10.34 25.48
N LYS A 355 17.25 -11.57 24.96
CA LYS A 355 16.75 -11.85 23.60
C LYS A 355 15.30 -11.38 23.42
N GLY A 356 15.07 -10.64 22.34
CA GLY A 356 13.75 -10.08 22.00
C GLY A 356 13.34 -8.86 22.82
N GLN A 357 14.11 -8.46 23.85
CA GLN A 357 13.81 -7.26 24.61
C GLN A 357 14.16 -6.01 23.79
N GLU A 358 13.26 -5.03 23.81
CA GLU A 358 13.38 -3.74 23.12
C GLU A 358 13.72 -2.62 24.12
N PHE A 359 14.63 -1.73 23.73
CA PHE A 359 15.10 -0.60 24.54
C PHE A 359 15.03 0.70 23.73
N LEU A 360 14.51 1.75 24.35
CA LEU A 360 14.23 3.04 23.70
C LEU A 360 15.45 3.94 23.56
N ASN A 361 16.44 3.74 24.42
CA ASN A 361 17.65 4.54 24.47
C ASN A 361 18.82 3.71 25.01
N GLU A 362 20.02 4.24 24.80
CA GLU A 362 21.27 3.62 25.19
C GLU A 362 21.34 3.34 26.69
N THR A 363 20.84 4.24 27.54
CA THR A 363 20.88 4.08 28.99
C THR A 363 20.05 2.87 29.44
N ALA A 364 18.84 2.70 28.91
CA ALA A 364 17.99 1.55 29.24
C ALA A 364 18.63 0.22 28.81
N LEU A 365 19.19 0.18 27.60
CA LEU A 365 19.95 -0.97 27.08
C LEU A 365 21.12 -1.31 28.02
N LEU A 366 21.98 -0.33 28.33
CA LEU A 366 23.20 -0.56 29.10
C LEU A 366 22.89 -0.95 30.55
N ASN A 367 21.81 -0.45 31.15
CA ASN A 367 21.37 -0.87 32.48
C ASN A 367 20.92 -2.35 32.48
N ALA A 368 20.16 -2.77 31.46
CA ALA A 368 19.76 -4.17 31.33
C ALA A 368 20.99 -5.08 31.12
N VAL A 369 21.92 -4.66 30.27
CA VAL A 369 23.18 -5.35 30.02
C VAL A 369 24.04 -5.44 31.29
N GLU A 370 24.16 -4.36 32.07
CA GLU A 370 24.86 -4.35 33.36
C GLU A 370 24.22 -5.30 34.38
N SER A 371 22.90 -5.44 34.39
CA SER A 371 22.22 -6.40 35.29
C SER A 371 22.59 -7.86 34.99
N VAL A 372 22.94 -8.15 33.74
CA VAL A 372 23.26 -9.50 33.24
C VAL A 372 24.77 -9.78 33.27
N LEU A 373 25.59 -8.80 32.87
CA LEU A 373 27.03 -8.96 32.72
C LEU A 373 27.86 -8.40 33.89
N GLY A 374 27.30 -7.46 34.66
CA GLY A 374 28.03 -6.62 35.59
C GLY A 374 28.71 -5.41 34.91
N ARG A 375 29.08 -4.42 35.71
CA ARG A 375 29.50 -3.08 35.25
C ARG A 375 30.77 -3.08 34.38
N ALA A 376 31.78 -3.86 34.75
CA ALA A 376 33.07 -3.87 34.04
C ALA A 376 32.97 -4.48 32.62
N PRO A 377 32.35 -5.66 32.40
CA PRO A 377 32.13 -6.16 31.05
C PRO A 377 31.21 -5.27 30.20
N THR A 378 30.17 -4.67 30.80
CA THR A 378 29.31 -3.70 30.09
C THR A 378 30.11 -2.52 29.57
N ALA A 379 30.99 -1.93 30.40
CA ALA A 379 31.85 -0.83 29.98
C ALA A 379 32.84 -1.25 28.87
N GLN A 380 33.37 -2.47 28.94
CA GLN A 380 34.31 -2.99 27.95
C GLN A 380 33.67 -3.18 26.55
N TYR A 381 32.41 -3.64 26.49
CA TYR A 381 31.73 -3.97 25.23
C TYR A 381 30.64 -2.99 24.83
N LYS A 382 30.53 -1.85 25.53
CA LYS A 382 29.49 -0.84 25.36
C LYS A 382 29.23 -0.49 23.89
N ASP A 383 30.27 -0.06 23.17
CA ASP A 383 30.11 0.46 21.81
C ASP A 383 29.64 -0.63 20.84
N LEU A 384 30.15 -1.85 20.98
CA LEU A 384 29.71 -2.99 20.17
C LEU A 384 28.27 -3.37 20.50
N ILE A 385 27.90 -3.38 21.78
CA ILE A 385 26.53 -3.71 22.19
C ILE A 385 25.55 -2.67 21.64
N ILE A 386 25.85 -1.38 21.75
CA ILE A 386 25.03 -0.30 21.17
C ILE A 386 24.92 -0.51 19.66
N GLN A 387 26.06 -0.62 18.96
CA GLN A 387 26.10 -0.77 17.51
C GLN A 387 25.30 -1.99 17.03
N TYR A 388 25.44 -3.14 17.69
CA TYR A 388 24.83 -4.40 17.23
C TYR A 388 23.46 -4.68 17.83
N THR A 389 22.96 -3.84 18.73
CA THR A 389 21.56 -3.88 19.15
C THR A 389 20.75 -2.77 18.53
N ASP A 390 21.37 -1.72 17.98
CA ASP A 390 20.64 -0.66 17.29
C ASP A 390 19.74 -1.26 16.19
N ILE A 391 18.43 -1.02 16.29
CA ILE A 391 17.41 -1.54 15.36
C ILE A 391 17.56 -0.89 13.99
N ASP A 392 18.21 0.27 13.92
CA ASP A 392 18.53 0.99 12.69
C ASP A 392 19.95 0.68 12.18
N ARG A 393 20.68 -0.28 12.78
CA ARG A 393 22.03 -0.64 12.32
C ARG A 393 22.04 -1.15 10.88
N PRO A 394 23.04 -0.77 10.07
CA PRO A 394 23.26 -1.42 8.79
C PRO A 394 23.55 -2.90 9.02
N VAL A 395 22.88 -3.77 8.27
CA VAL A 395 23.07 -5.21 8.40
C VAL A 395 24.37 -5.58 7.68
N GLU A 396 25.44 -5.81 8.45
CA GLU A 396 26.74 -6.18 7.89
C GLU A 396 26.62 -7.38 6.94
N GLY A 397 27.29 -7.30 5.79
CA GLY A 397 27.32 -8.36 4.78
C GLY A 397 26.12 -8.43 3.85
N PHE A 398 25.04 -7.67 4.04
CA PHE A 398 23.95 -7.58 3.06
C PHE A 398 24.19 -6.41 2.09
N LEU A 399 24.20 -6.71 0.80
CA LEU A 399 24.34 -5.72 -0.27
C LEU A 399 22.99 -5.24 -0.78
N ASP A 400 22.01 -6.14 -0.86
CA ASP A 400 20.63 -5.83 -1.26
C ASP A 400 19.63 -6.82 -0.63
N ILE A 401 18.40 -6.34 -0.41
CA ILE A 401 17.25 -7.15 0.04
C ILE A 401 16.02 -6.68 -0.72
N PHE A 402 15.34 -7.62 -1.37
CA PHE A 402 14.15 -7.39 -2.18
C PHE A 402 12.95 -8.13 -1.57
N ARG A 403 11.81 -7.44 -1.51
CA ARG A 403 10.52 -8.08 -1.17
C ARG A 403 9.90 -8.67 -2.42
N VAL A 404 9.69 -9.99 -2.43
CA VAL A 404 9.16 -10.70 -3.59
C VAL A 404 7.74 -10.23 -3.93
N ALA A 405 6.95 -9.83 -2.93
CA ALA A 405 5.61 -9.27 -3.14
C ALA A 405 5.59 -8.03 -4.04
N THR A 406 6.66 -7.22 -4.04
CA THR A 406 6.71 -5.96 -4.82
C THR A 406 7.34 -6.14 -6.20
N LEU A 407 7.91 -7.32 -6.50
CA LEU A 407 8.49 -7.60 -7.80
C LEU A 407 7.40 -7.92 -8.82
N PRO A 408 7.59 -7.67 -10.13
CA PRO A 408 6.64 -8.12 -11.17
C PRO A 408 6.54 -9.65 -11.24
N SER A 409 5.50 -10.16 -11.91
CA SER A 409 5.23 -11.59 -12.15
C SER A 409 4.76 -11.80 -13.58
N THR A 410 5.16 -12.90 -14.22
CA THR A 410 4.53 -13.34 -15.48
C THR A 410 3.57 -14.51 -15.28
N HIS A 411 3.58 -15.15 -14.10
CA HIS A 411 2.69 -16.25 -13.80
C HIS A 411 1.28 -15.73 -13.50
N PRO A 412 0.23 -16.16 -14.22
CA PRO A 412 -1.12 -15.61 -14.09
C PRO A 412 -1.82 -15.99 -12.79
N GLY A 413 -1.42 -17.11 -12.17
CA GLY A 413 -1.88 -17.53 -10.86
C GLY A 413 -1.14 -16.91 -9.67
N ALA A 414 -0.26 -15.91 -9.88
CA ALA A 414 0.48 -15.29 -8.79
C ALA A 414 -0.36 -14.25 -8.04
N PHE A 415 -0.26 -14.24 -6.71
CA PHE A 415 -0.95 -13.29 -5.83
C PHE A 415 -0.09 -12.96 -4.60
N VAL A 416 -0.40 -11.86 -3.90
CA VAL A 416 0.28 -11.50 -2.65
C VAL A 416 -0.41 -12.18 -1.47
N GLU A 417 0.38 -12.80 -0.61
CA GLU A 417 -0.05 -13.46 0.63
C GLU A 417 1.07 -13.36 1.68
N ARG A 418 0.72 -13.04 2.94
CA ARG A 418 1.67 -12.94 4.08
C ARG A 418 2.89 -12.05 3.81
N GLY A 419 2.71 -10.98 3.03
CA GLY A 419 3.80 -10.07 2.65
C GLY A 419 4.78 -10.63 1.61
N GLY A 420 4.59 -11.86 1.15
CA GLY A 420 5.30 -12.47 0.02
C GLY A 420 4.40 -12.60 -1.21
N LYS A 421 4.90 -13.31 -2.23
CA LYS A 421 4.12 -13.67 -3.42
C LYS A 421 3.95 -15.17 -3.51
N ALA A 422 2.72 -15.61 -3.70
CA ALA A 422 2.32 -17.00 -3.74
C ALA A 422 1.72 -17.40 -5.09
N ILE A 423 1.76 -18.71 -5.36
CA ILE A 423 1.04 -19.40 -6.43
C ILE A 423 0.42 -20.66 -5.82
N HIS A 424 -0.87 -20.89 -6.06
CA HIS A 424 -1.52 -22.16 -5.71
C HIS A 424 -1.00 -23.29 -6.60
N ALA A 425 -1.02 -24.52 -6.08
CA ALA A 425 -0.64 -25.70 -6.84
C ALA A 425 -1.38 -25.76 -8.19
N THR A 426 -0.62 -25.59 -9.27
CA THR A 426 -1.08 -25.61 -10.66
C THR A 426 0.02 -26.19 -11.54
N THR A 427 -0.32 -26.66 -12.74
CA THR A 427 0.66 -27.10 -13.75
C THR A 427 1.11 -25.99 -14.67
N GLU A 428 0.46 -24.83 -14.59
CA GLU A 428 0.87 -23.63 -15.31
C GLU A 428 2.25 -23.17 -14.82
N GLN A 429 3.05 -22.63 -15.75
CA GLN A 429 4.42 -22.23 -15.50
C GLN A 429 4.61 -20.76 -15.83
N GLY A 430 5.60 -20.14 -15.21
CA GLY A 430 5.90 -18.73 -15.39
C GLY A 430 6.74 -18.19 -14.25
N PHE A 431 7.22 -16.95 -14.39
CA PHE A 431 7.94 -16.29 -13.32
C PHE A 431 6.97 -15.91 -12.21
N LEU A 432 7.15 -16.48 -11.02
CA LEU A 432 6.55 -15.99 -9.79
C LEU A 432 7.06 -14.55 -9.55
N CYS A 433 8.37 -14.35 -9.70
CA CYS A 433 8.93 -13.01 -9.73
C CYS A 433 10.20 -12.88 -10.57
N TYR A 434 10.49 -11.64 -10.95
CA TYR A 434 11.72 -11.21 -11.60
C TYR A 434 12.01 -9.74 -11.24
N GLY A 435 13.26 -9.27 -11.38
CA GLY A 435 13.71 -7.93 -10.97
C GLY A 435 14.86 -7.95 -9.95
N GLN A 436 15.36 -6.82 -9.43
CA GLN A 436 14.98 -5.43 -9.68
C GLN A 436 15.82 -4.72 -10.76
N TYR A 437 16.72 -5.41 -11.48
CA TYR A 437 17.66 -4.78 -12.43
C TYR A 437 18.68 -3.87 -11.72
N LYS A 438 19.41 -4.45 -10.77
CA LYS A 438 20.37 -3.74 -9.92
C LYS A 438 21.76 -3.72 -10.54
N LYS A 439 22.31 -2.51 -10.69
CA LYS A 439 23.69 -2.25 -11.14
C LYS A 439 24.64 -2.06 -9.95
N ASN A 440 25.94 -2.03 -10.22
CA ASN A 440 27.00 -1.68 -9.26
C ASN A 440 27.21 -2.69 -8.12
N TYR A 441 26.91 -3.96 -8.34
CA TYR A 441 27.44 -4.99 -7.45
C TYR A 441 28.95 -5.12 -7.62
N PRO A 442 29.72 -5.31 -6.53
CA PRO A 442 31.16 -5.47 -6.63
C PRO A 442 31.52 -6.74 -7.42
N GLN A 443 32.52 -6.66 -8.28
CA GLN A 443 33.11 -7.79 -9.02
C GLN A 443 33.90 -8.74 -8.09
N LYS A 444 33.20 -9.39 -7.16
CA LYS A 444 33.72 -10.44 -6.29
C LYS A 444 32.67 -11.55 -6.15
N PRO A 445 33.04 -12.73 -5.65
CA PRO A 445 32.06 -13.76 -5.33
C PRO A 445 31.03 -13.24 -4.32
N LEU A 446 29.76 -13.35 -4.68
CA LEU A 446 28.59 -13.01 -3.87
C LEU A 446 27.68 -14.24 -3.78
N LYS A 447 26.68 -14.18 -2.92
CA LYS A 447 25.67 -15.23 -2.79
C LYS A 447 24.27 -14.63 -2.89
N ALA A 448 23.43 -15.24 -3.70
CA ALA A 448 22.00 -14.92 -3.78
C ALA A 448 21.25 -15.87 -2.84
N LEU A 449 20.35 -15.31 -2.02
CA LEU A 449 19.53 -16.04 -1.06
C LEU A 449 18.05 -15.87 -1.44
N PHE A 450 17.28 -16.95 -1.41
CA PHE A 450 15.85 -16.95 -1.70
C PHE A 450 15.09 -17.59 -0.54
N SER A 451 14.18 -16.84 0.10
CA SER A 451 13.31 -17.33 1.18
C SER A 451 11.99 -17.83 0.62
N ILE A 452 11.77 -19.15 0.65
CA ILE A 452 10.65 -19.80 -0.04
C ILE A 452 9.98 -20.86 0.85
N PHE A 453 8.66 -20.84 0.87
CA PHE A 453 7.76 -21.75 1.56
C PHE A 453 7.13 -22.73 0.56
N ILE A 454 6.91 -23.97 0.99
CA ILE A 454 6.11 -24.98 0.28
C ILE A 454 5.03 -25.57 1.19
N ASP A 455 3.88 -25.92 0.62
CA ASP A 455 2.80 -26.61 1.34
C ASP A 455 3.11 -28.08 1.65
N ASN A 456 3.81 -28.77 0.76
CA ASN A 456 4.12 -30.19 0.87
C ASN A 456 5.43 -30.57 0.18
N ASN A 457 6.32 -31.28 0.90
CA ASN A 457 7.59 -31.77 0.39
C ASN A 457 7.67 -33.31 0.30
N THR A 458 6.58 -34.05 0.56
CA THR A 458 6.60 -35.53 0.68
C THR A 458 6.02 -36.30 -0.50
N ALA A 459 5.23 -35.65 -1.37
CA ALA A 459 4.43 -36.37 -2.37
C ALA A 459 5.24 -36.99 -3.52
N ASP A 460 6.25 -36.28 -4.05
CA ASP A 460 7.17 -36.77 -5.09
C ASP A 460 8.46 -35.95 -5.05
N ASP A 461 9.32 -36.08 -6.08
CA ASP A 461 10.57 -35.35 -6.21
C ASP A 461 10.63 -34.51 -7.51
N ARG A 462 9.49 -33.93 -7.91
CA ARG A 462 9.42 -33.11 -9.13
C ARG A 462 10.17 -31.80 -8.94
N ASN A 463 10.69 -31.27 -10.05
CA ASN A 463 11.17 -29.89 -10.11
C ASN A 463 9.98 -28.94 -9.88
N ILE A 464 10.11 -28.07 -8.89
CA ILE A 464 9.07 -27.10 -8.52
C ILE A 464 9.49 -25.69 -8.95
N LEU A 465 10.77 -25.32 -8.81
CA LEU A 465 11.26 -23.98 -9.13
C LEU A 465 12.56 -24.02 -9.91
N ILE A 466 12.82 -22.94 -10.64
CA ILE A 466 14.15 -22.54 -11.07
C ILE A 466 14.44 -21.19 -10.43
N LEU A 467 15.55 -21.12 -9.70
CA LEU A 467 16.08 -19.89 -9.14
C LEU A 467 17.26 -19.49 -9.99
N ASP A 468 17.33 -18.24 -10.44
CA ASP A 468 18.50 -17.78 -11.18
C ASP A 468 18.82 -16.30 -10.93
N VAL A 469 20.07 -15.98 -11.25
CA VAL A 469 20.63 -14.64 -11.29
C VAL A 469 21.01 -14.37 -12.74
N TYR A 470 20.46 -13.31 -13.30
CA TYR A 470 20.52 -12.96 -14.71
C TYR A 470 21.16 -11.59 -14.89
N ASP A 471 22.07 -11.44 -15.84
CA ASP A 471 22.52 -10.14 -16.30
C ASP A 471 21.68 -9.73 -17.50
N HIS A 472 20.73 -8.84 -17.26
CA HIS A 472 19.79 -8.36 -18.28
C HIS A 472 20.50 -7.62 -19.41
N HIS A 473 21.59 -6.92 -19.12
CA HIS A 473 22.29 -6.12 -20.12
C HIS A 473 23.05 -7.00 -21.12
N SER A 474 23.61 -8.13 -20.67
CA SER A 474 24.32 -9.08 -21.54
C SER A 474 23.49 -10.30 -21.95
N ASP A 475 22.21 -10.31 -21.61
CA ASP A 475 21.25 -11.40 -21.90
C ASP A 475 21.76 -12.78 -21.42
N ARG A 476 22.30 -12.84 -20.20
CA ARG A 476 23.06 -14.02 -19.72
C ARG A 476 22.69 -14.45 -18.32
N VAL A 477 22.44 -15.76 -18.15
CA VAL A 477 22.34 -16.39 -16.81
C VAL A 477 23.73 -16.47 -16.18
N ILE A 478 23.89 -15.86 -15.01
CA ILE A 478 25.13 -15.80 -14.23
C ILE A 478 25.21 -16.97 -13.24
N GLY A 479 24.08 -17.30 -12.59
CA GLY A 479 23.96 -18.44 -11.68
C GLY A 479 22.55 -18.99 -11.73
N LYS A 480 22.39 -20.30 -11.52
CA LYS A 480 21.09 -20.99 -11.58
C LYS A 480 21.07 -22.24 -10.71
N GLU A 481 19.92 -22.48 -10.09
CA GLU A 481 19.61 -23.68 -9.34
C GLU A 481 18.20 -24.18 -9.70
N VAL A 482 18.02 -25.50 -9.76
CA VAL A 482 16.70 -26.13 -9.94
C VAL A 482 16.32 -26.75 -8.61
N ILE A 483 15.17 -26.35 -8.09
CA ILE A 483 14.68 -26.79 -6.78
C ILE A 483 13.58 -27.82 -6.98
N THR A 484 13.79 -29.00 -6.44
CA THR A 484 12.81 -30.08 -6.38
C THR A 484 11.94 -29.95 -5.14
N ARG A 485 10.83 -30.70 -5.14
CA ARG A 485 9.94 -30.77 -3.98
C ARG A 485 10.66 -31.24 -2.72
N LYS A 486 11.61 -32.17 -2.83
CA LYS A 486 12.31 -32.74 -1.66
C LYS A 486 13.49 -31.90 -1.17
N ASP A 487 13.92 -30.90 -1.94
CA ASP A 487 14.96 -29.97 -1.49
C ASP A 487 14.46 -29.06 -0.35
N PHE A 488 13.15 -28.87 -0.24
CA PHE A 488 12.54 -28.20 0.90
C PHE A 488 12.70 -29.05 2.17
N LYS A 489 13.46 -28.56 3.14
CA LYS A 489 13.72 -29.26 4.41
C LYS A 489 12.50 -29.30 5.32
N LYS A 490 11.58 -28.34 5.18
CA LYS A 490 10.40 -28.18 6.01
C LYS A 490 9.18 -27.82 5.14
N VAL A 491 8.01 -28.27 5.58
CA VAL A 491 6.72 -27.85 5.01
C VAL A 491 6.11 -26.80 5.90
N ASN A 492 5.33 -25.91 5.31
CA ASN A 492 4.67 -24.82 6.01
C ASN A 492 5.60 -23.86 6.77
N GLU A 493 6.87 -23.80 6.38
CA GLU A 493 7.90 -22.90 6.88
C GLU A 493 8.75 -22.40 5.72
N PHE A 494 9.32 -21.19 5.86
CA PHE A 494 10.26 -20.67 4.88
C PHE A 494 11.61 -21.40 4.98
N CYS A 495 12.09 -21.89 3.84
CA CYS A 495 13.43 -22.43 3.66
C CYS A 495 14.28 -21.41 2.88
N VAL A 496 15.58 -21.37 3.15
CA VAL A 496 16.54 -20.59 2.34
C VAL A 496 17.17 -21.49 1.30
N PHE A 497 17.13 -21.04 0.05
CA PHE A 497 17.92 -21.58 -1.05
C PHE A 497 18.99 -20.57 -1.42
N GLU A 498 20.18 -21.05 -1.75
CA GLU A 498 21.32 -20.17 -1.96
C GLU A 498 22.32 -20.73 -2.97
N PHE A 499 22.87 -19.85 -3.80
CA PHE A 499 23.96 -20.20 -4.70
C PHE A 499 24.88 -19.00 -4.94
N ASP A 500 26.12 -19.33 -5.27
CA ASP A 500 27.17 -18.35 -5.51
C ASP A 500 27.05 -17.75 -6.92
N PHE A 501 27.37 -16.47 -7.05
CA PHE A 501 27.47 -15.79 -8.33
C PHE A 501 28.55 -14.70 -8.27
N THR A 502 29.10 -14.33 -9.42
CA THR A 502 30.04 -13.19 -9.52
C THR A 502 29.52 -12.25 -10.60
N PRO A 503 29.19 -10.98 -10.27
CA PRO A 503 28.83 -10.00 -11.28
C PRO A 503 29.92 -9.90 -12.36
N PRO A 504 29.57 -9.94 -13.66
CA PRO A 504 30.57 -9.96 -14.74
C PRO A 504 31.25 -8.60 -14.94
N SER A 505 30.63 -7.51 -14.49
CA SER A 505 31.19 -6.16 -14.47
C SER A 505 30.44 -5.28 -13.46
N ASP A 506 30.97 -4.10 -13.14
CA ASP A 506 30.31 -3.14 -12.23
C ASP A 506 29.04 -2.56 -12.87
N ASN A 507 28.94 -2.56 -14.19
CA ASN A 507 27.77 -2.09 -14.94
C ASN A 507 26.76 -3.22 -15.26
N ALA A 508 27.02 -4.45 -14.82
CA ALA A 508 26.11 -5.57 -15.03
C ALA A 508 24.74 -5.26 -14.45
N ASN A 509 23.68 -5.58 -15.22
CA ASN A 509 22.32 -5.24 -14.83
C ASN A 509 21.64 -6.48 -14.23
N MET A 510 21.88 -6.69 -12.94
CA MET A 510 21.56 -7.95 -12.28
C MET A 510 20.07 -8.05 -11.92
N GLU A 511 19.46 -9.13 -12.37
CA GLU A 511 18.08 -9.52 -12.16
C GLU A 511 18.03 -10.87 -11.43
N PHE A 512 17.13 -11.01 -10.46
CA PHE A 512 16.95 -12.21 -9.64
C PHE A 512 15.56 -12.77 -9.92
N ARG A 513 15.48 -14.05 -10.32
CA ARG A 513 14.22 -14.61 -10.83
C ARG A 513 13.86 -15.90 -10.11
N ILE A 514 12.55 -16.06 -9.89
CA ILE A 514 11.94 -17.29 -9.39
C ILE A 514 10.95 -17.75 -10.46
N PHE A 515 11.32 -18.78 -11.22
CA PHE A 515 10.46 -19.41 -12.19
C PHE A 515 9.74 -20.61 -11.56
N TYR A 516 8.41 -20.59 -11.59
CA TYR A 516 7.57 -21.64 -11.07
C TYR A 516 7.29 -22.70 -12.15
N MET A 517 7.64 -23.96 -11.86
CA MET A 517 7.51 -25.11 -12.77
C MET A 517 6.23 -25.93 -12.56
N GLY A 518 5.48 -25.64 -11.48
CA GLY A 518 4.21 -26.28 -11.21
C GLY A 518 4.14 -27.11 -9.91
N TRP A 519 2.99 -27.75 -9.74
CA TRP A 519 2.72 -28.92 -8.88
C TRP A 519 2.66 -28.69 -7.37
N ALA A 520 3.00 -27.53 -6.83
CA ALA A 520 2.96 -27.28 -5.39
C ALA A 520 2.50 -25.85 -5.11
N TYR A 521 1.88 -25.62 -3.95
CA TYR A 521 1.73 -24.24 -3.50
C TYR A 521 3.11 -23.72 -3.08
N ILE A 522 3.47 -22.55 -3.57
CA ILE A 522 4.70 -21.85 -3.23
C ILE A 522 4.36 -20.46 -2.75
N LEU A 523 5.08 -20.00 -1.72
CA LEU A 523 5.08 -18.62 -1.26
C LEU A 523 6.54 -18.17 -1.10
N ALA A 524 6.95 -17.13 -1.82
CA ALA A 524 8.28 -16.54 -1.70
C ALA A 524 8.19 -15.18 -0.99
N ASP A 525 9.05 -14.94 0.00
CA ASP A 525 9.03 -13.71 0.81
C ASP A 525 10.12 -12.72 0.37
N LYS A 526 11.38 -13.16 0.42
CA LYS A 526 12.55 -12.29 0.23
C LYS A 526 13.57 -12.89 -0.74
N ILE A 527 14.26 -12.01 -1.45
CA ILE A 527 15.52 -12.30 -2.13
C ILE A 527 16.57 -11.39 -1.49
N ALA A 528 17.75 -11.92 -1.15
CA ALA A 528 18.84 -11.12 -0.62
C ALA A 528 20.15 -11.41 -1.35
N VAL A 529 21.01 -10.40 -1.41
CA VAL A 529 22.39 -10.52 -1.92
C VAL A 529 23.33 -10.24 -0.78
N ILE A 530 24.24 -11.18 -0.53
CA ILE A 530 25.21 -11.07 0.55
C ILE A 530 26.64 -11.22 0.07
N ASP A 531 27.56 -10.64 0.84
CA ASP A 531 28.97 -10.98 0.80
C ASP A 531 29.20 -12.18 1.72
N PRO A 532 29.48 -13.38 1.19
CA PRO A 532 29.69 -14.57 2.00
C PRO A 532 30.96 -14.48 2.87
N ALA A 533 31.88 -13.54 2.59
CA ALA A 533 33.02 -13.27 3.47
C ALA A 533 32.62 -12.49 4.74
N GLU A 534 31.46 -11.82 4.71
CA GLU A 534 30.99 -10.99 5.82
C GLU A 534 29.84 -11.64 6.60
N VAL A 535 28.97 -12.41 5.96
CA VAL A 535 27.81 -13.01 6.61
C VAL A 535 27.52 -14.41 6.08
N THR A 536 27.01 -15.28 6.94
CA THR A 536 26.51 -16.61 6.58
C THR A 536 25.08 -16.73 7.09
N ILE A 537 24.18 -17.14 6.20
CA ILE A 537 22.76 -17.29 6.49
C ILE A 537 22.42 -18.78 6.42
N THR A 538 21.72 -19.26 7.45
CA THR A 538 21.34 -20.67 7.58
C THR A 538 19.83 -20.87 7.71
N ASP A 539 19.10 -19.80 8.05
CA ASP A 539 17.65 -19.80 8.22
C ASP A 539 17.04 -18.52 7.63
N ALA A 540 15.81 -18.63 7.11
CA ALA A 540 15.10 -17.55 6.45
C ALA A 540 14.81 -16.39 7.41
N SER A 541 14.63 -16.67 8.70
CA SER A 541 14.39 -15.64 9.71
C SER A 541 15.60 -14.73 9.93
N GLN A 542 16.79 -15.11 9.45
CA GLN A 542 18.01 -14.29 9.54
C GLN A 542 18.10 -13.25 8.41
N ILE A 543 17.25 -13.34 7.38
CA ILE A 543 17.18 -12.35 6.31
C ILE A 543 16.34 -11.15 6.80
N PRO A 544 16.92 -9.95 6.91
CA PRO A 544 16.21 -8.75 7.36
C PRO A 544 15.05 -8.39 6.44
N ASP A 545 14.16 -7.53 6.94
CA ASP A 545 12.97 -7.08 6.22
C ASP A 545 13.26 -6.05 5.12
N SER A 546 14.34 -5.28 5.27
CA SER A 546 14.84 -4.34 4.29
C SER A 546 16.30 -3.99 4.60
N LEU A 547 17.03 -3.52 3.59
CA LEU A 547 18.21 -2.70 3.86
C LEU A 547 17.73 -1.32 4.27
N LYS A 548 18.03 -0.91 5.50
CA LYS A 548 17.93 0.52 5.83
C LYS A 548 19.07 1.21 5.08
N ALA A 549 18.72 2.18 4.23
CA ALA A 549 19.68 2.98 3.49
C ALA A 549 20.77 3.43 4.48
N SER A 550 22.00 2.94 4.29
CA SER A 550 23.14 3.54 4.97
C SER A 550 23.02 5.03 4.70
N GLY A 551 22.98 5.85 5.74
CA GLY A 551 22.70 7.28 5.63
C GLY A 551 23.55 7.90 4.52
N SER A 552 22.96 7.97 3.33
CA SER A 552 23.51 8.65 2.20
C SER A 552 23.44 10.09 2.64
N THR A 553 24.57 10.64 3.06
CA THR A 553 24.79 12.07 3.05
C THR A 553 24.43 12.53 1.65
N SER A 554 23.19 12.98 1.50
CA SER A 554 22.61 13.45 0.26
C SER A 554 23.38 14.72 -0.14
N SER A 555 24.50 14.55 -0.83
CA SER A 555 24.91 15.54 -1.80
C SER A 555 23.83 15.55 -2.86
N SER A 556 23.04 16.61 -2.90
CA SER A 556 22.10 16.91 -3.96
C SER A 556 22.81 16.83 -5.32
N SER A 557 22.74 15.68 -5.98
CA SER A 557 22.97 15.56 -7.41
C SER A 557 21.61 15.59 -8.09
N SER A 558 21.55 16.41 -9.13
CA SER A 558 20.40 16.97 -9.83
C SER A 558 19.46 15.95 -10.49
N GLU A 559 18.26 16.45 -10.78
CA GLU A 559 17.08 15.84 -11.41
C GLU A 559 17.27 15.26 -12.84
N ASP A 560 18.47 14.84 -13.24
CA ASP A 560 18.78 14.48 -14.64
C ASP A 560 18.61 12.99 -15.01
N ASP A 561 18.16 12.12 -14.09
CA ASP A 561 17.96 10.68 -14.38
C ASP A 561 16.74 10.39 -15.31
N ASN A 562 16.00 11.42 -15.74
CA ASN A 562 14.85 11.26 -16.63
C ASN A 562 15.21 11.10 -18.13
N ASN A 563 16.49 11.15 -18.50
CA ASN A 563 16.95 11.14 -19.91
C ASN A 563 17.81 9.92 -20.29
N ALA A 564 17.63 8.77 -19.64
CA ALA A 564 18.26 7.55 -20.14
C ALA A 564 17.61 7.17 -21.49
N GLU A 565 18.29 7.52 -22.60
CA GLU A 565 17.91 7.10 -23.95
C GLU A 565 17.71 5.57 -23.98
N LEU A 566 16.69 5.10 -24.73
CA LEU A 566 16.47 3.68 -24.91
C LEU A 566 17.71 2.96 -25.47
N GLU A 567 18.11 1.86 -24.82
CA GLU A 567 19.17 0.98 -25.32
C GLU A 567 18.67 0.22 -26.57
N GLY A 568 18.97 0.75 -27.76
CA GLY A 568 18.65 0.18 -29.08
C GLY A 568 19.24 0.96 -30.27
N GLU A 569 19.12 0.43 -31.49
CA GLU A 569 19.51 1.14 -32.72
C GLU A 569 18.43 2.19 -33.05
N LEU A 570 18.77 3.48 -32.98
CA LEU A 570 17.87 4.55 -33.41
C LEU A 570 17.66 4.47 -34.94
N VAL A 571 16.46 4.07 -35.36
CA VAL A 571 16.09 3.90 -36.78
C VAL A 571 15.51 5.18 -37.36
N LEU A 572 14.75 5.93 -36.56
CA LEU A 572 14.08 7.15 -37.01
C LEU A 572 14.07 8.19 -35.90
N PHE A 573 14.35 9.44 -36.26
CA PHE A 573 14.15 10.61 -35.41
C PHE A 573 13.38 11.67 -36.19
N ASP A 574 12.28 12.14 -35.59
CA ASP A 574 11.44 13.21 -36.12
C ASP A 574 11.26 14.29 -35.05
N PRO A 575 11.98 15.43 -35.15
CA PRO A 575 11.88 16.49 -34.15
C PRO A 575 10.51 17.17 -34.19
N LEU A 576 9.83 17.20 -35.35
CA LEU A 576 8.57 17.91 -35.63
C LEU A 576 8.58 19.44 -35.44
N THR A 577 9.68 20.02 -34.96
CA THR A 577 9.85 21.46 -34.68
C THR A 577 10.39 22.26 -35.87
N ASP A 578 10.85 21.60 -36.93
CA ASP A 578 11.41 22.23 -38.13
C ASP A 578 10.37 22.54 -39.22
N GLY A 579 9.08 22.32 -38.90
CA GLY A 579 7.97 22.49 -39.82
C GLY A 579 7.77 21.35 -40.81
N LYS A 580 8.47 20.23 -40.64
CA LYS A 580 8.36 19.02 -41.47
C LYS A 580 8.25 17.79 -40.58
N SER A 581 7.89 16.67 -41.21
CA SER A 581 7.85 15.36 -40.57
C SER A 581 8.35 14.31 -41.55
N VAL A 582 9.01 13.28 -41.01
CA VAL A 582 9.39 12.09 -41.77
C VAL A 582 8.32 10.99 -41.70
N ALA A 583 7.21 11.23 -41.01
CA ALA A 583 6.06 10.35 -41.02
C ALA A 583 5.55 10.16 -42.46
N GLY A 584 5.25 8.92 -42.84
CA GLY A 584 4.67 8.59 -44.14
C GLY A 584 3.30 9.23 -44.34
N THR A 585 2.61 9.61 -43.27
CA THR A 585 1.37 10.39 -43.33
C THR A 585 1.19 11.29 -42.13
N VAL A 586 0.73 12.51 -42.42
CA VAL A 586 0.48 13.60 -41.47
C VAL A 586 -0.91 14.15 -41.80
N ASN A 587 -1.83 14.19 -40.83
CA ASN A 587 -3.20 14.66 -41.06
C ASN A 587 -3.82 15.31 -39.81
N GLY A 588 -4.80 16.21 -40.01
CA GLY A 588 -5.65 16.77 -38.96
C GLY A 588 -4.94 17.65 -37.91
N GLY A 589 -3.83 18.28 -38.29
CA GLY A 589 -3.03 19.15 -37.43
C GLY A 589 -2.13 20.11 -38.21
N GLN A 590 -1.38 20.92 -37.48
CA GLN A 590 -0.46 21.92 -38.02
C GLN A 590 0.90 21.88 -37.32
N PHE A 591 1.97 22.21 -38.06
CA PHE A 591 3.29 22.40 -37.47
C PHE A 591 3.35 23.70 -36.68
N THR A 592 3.96 23.63 -35.51
CA THR A 592 4.20 24.75 -34.59
C THR A 592 5.68 24.76 -34.20
N PRO A 593 6.20 25.86 -33.61
CA PRO A 593 7.56 25.86 -33.07
C PRO A 593 7.84 24.76 -32.04
N ASP A 594 6.79 24.27 -31.36
CA ASP A 594 6.88 23.26 -30.29
C ASP A 594 6.70 21.82 -30.81
N GLY A 595 6.37 21.62 -32.10
CA GLY A 595 6.11 20.31 -32.70
C GLY A 595 4.87 20.28 -33.60
N TYR A 596 4.35 19.08 -33.88
CA TYR A 596 3.12 18.89 -34.66
C TYR A 596 1.89 18.87 -33.76
N ARG A 597 1.03 19.89 -33.88
CA ARG A 597 -0.18 20.05 -33.08
C ARG A 597 -1.40 19.46 -33.79
N VAL A 598 -2.00 18.44 -33.19
CA VAL A 598 -3.31 17.90 -33.61
C VAL A 598 -4.42 18.87 -33.18
N GLU A 599 -5.29 19.29 -34.10
CA GLU A 599 -6.33 20.30 -33.81
C GLU A 599 -7.74 19.71 -33.64
N THR A 600 -7.96 18.50 -34.14
CA THR A 600 -9.26 17.84 -34.21
C THR A 600 -9.20 16.48 -33.55
N ASN A 601 -10.27 16.10 -32.87
CA ASN A 601 -10.40 14.75 -32.34
C ASN A 601 -10.45 13.72 -33.47
N PHE A 602 -10.97 14.08 -34.65
CA PHE A 602 -11.08 13.17 -35.78
C PHE A 602 -9.96 13.41 -36.79
N HIS A 603 -9.31 12.34 -37.22
CA HIS A 603 -8.31 12.33 -38.30
C HIS A 603 -7.01 13.13 -38.03
N GLY A 604 -6.76 13.52 -36.78
CA GLY A 604 -5.51 14.12 -36.33
C GLY A 604 -4.47 13.09 -35.91
N TYR A 605 -3.48 12.80 -36.76
CA TYR A 605 -2.44 11.79 -36.47
C TYR A 605 -1.17 11.90 -37.33
N LEU A 606 -0.10 11.28 -36.83
CA LEU A 606 1.14 10.98 -37.54
C LEU A 606 1.25 9.46 -37.73
N VAL A 607 1.65 8.98 -38.90
CA VAL A 607 1.91 7.54 -39.14
C VAL A 607 3.35 7.34 -39.61
N TYR A 608 4.11 6.60 -38.81
CA TYR A 608 5.46 6.15 -39.12
C TYR A 608 5.41 4.69 -39.57
N GLU A 609 5.77 4.46 -40.82
CA GLU A 609 5.92 3.11 -41.39
C GLU A 609 7.38 2.71 -41.19
N THR A 610 7.63 1.58 -40.54
CA THR A 610 8.99 1.11 -40.24
C THR A 610 9.31 -0.17 -41.01
N ASP A 611 10.59 -0.51 -41.08
CA ASP A 611 11.04 -1.84 -41.53
C ASP A 611 11.24 -2.81 -40.35
N ILE A 612 10.97 -2.37 -39.11
CA ILE A 612 11.20 -3.13 -37.89
C ILE A 612 10.14 -4.23 -37.79
N VAL A 613 10.60 -5.45 -37.52
CA VAL A 613 9.78 -6.62 -37.23
C VAL A 613 10.19 -7.13 -35.85
N GLY A 614 9.21 -7.41 -34.98
CA GLY A 614 9.45 -7.85 -33.60
C GLY A 614 9.75 -6.69 -32.65
N ASN A 615 10.94 -6.70 -32.05
CA ASN A 615 11.29 -5.83 -30.93
C ASN A 615 11.44 -4.35 -31.35
N ILE A 616 10.71 -3.46 -30.69
CA ILE A 616 10.62 -2.04 -31.07
C ILE A 616 10.52 -1.13 -29.85
N GLY A 617 11.21 0.00 -29.93
CA GLY A 617 11.19 1.07 -28.94
C GLY A 617 10.64 2.35 -29.56
N LEU A 618 9.89 3.11 -28.77
CA LEU A 618 9.32 4.39 -29.17
C LEU A 618 9.48 5.37 -28.02
N GLU A 619 10.03 6.54 -28.33
CA GLU A 619 9.99 7.72 -27.46
C GLU A 619 9.27 8.86 -28.18
N PHE A 620 8.51 9.65 -27.44
CA PHE A 620 7.99 10.92 -27.93
C PHE A 620 7.56 11.82 -26.79
N ASP A 621 7.57 13.13 -27.06
CA ASP A 621 7.00 14.12 -26.16
C ASP A 621 5.59 14.50 -26.61
N ALA A 622 4.70 14.72 -25.64
CA ALA A 622 3.35 15.17 -25.89
C ALA A 622 2.94 16.25 -24.88
N LYS A 623 2.46 17.39 -25.38
CA LYS A 623 1.98 18.52 -24.55
C LYS A 623 0.57 18.92 -24.99
N GLY A 624 -0.26 19.41 -24.06
CA GLY A 624 -1.59 19.93 -24.40
C GLY A 624 -2.74 18.96 -24.14
N TYR A 625 -2.49 17.84 -23.46
CA TYR A 625 -3.58 17.00 -22.96
C TYR A 625 -4.43 17.78 -21.97
N ILE A 626 -5.72 17.86 -22.23
CA ILE A 626 -6.67 18.53 -21.34
C ILE A 626 -7.41 17.51 -20.47
N ASP A 627 -7.75 17.95 -19.27
CA ASP A 627 -8.67 17.24 -18.41
C ASP A 627 -10.08 17.16 -19.05
N ARG A 628 -10.79 16.05 -18.82
CA ARG A 628 -12.20 15.83 -19.22
C ARG A 628 -12.52 16.14 -20.68
N GLU A 629 -11.70 15.63 -21.56
CA GLU A 629 -11.83 15.88 -22.99
C GLU A 629 -13.02 15.13 -23.62
N ASP A 630 -13.91 15.84 -24.31
CA ASP A 630 -15.09 15.25 -24.95
C ASP A 630 -14.71 14.19 -25.99
N CYS A 631 -15.33 13.02 -25.92
CA CYS A 631 -15.22 12.00 -26.95
C CYS A 631 -16.50 11.16 -27.10
N SER A 632 -16.70 10.56 -28.28
CA SER A 632 -17.92 9.82 -28.60
C SER A 632 -17.97 8.39 -28.04
N ASP A 633 -16.82 7.78 -27.75
CA ASP A 633 -16.72 6.36 -27.35
C ASP A 633 -15.95 6.13 -26.03
N SER A 634 -15.77 7.18 -25.22
CA SER A 634 -14.94 7.24 -24.00
C SER A 634 -13.43 7.05 -24.22
N LYS A 635 -12.96 6.88 -25.45
CA LYS A 635 -11.59 6.43 -25.75
C LYS A 635 -10.93 7.36 -26.78
N LEU A 636 -9.91 8.08 -26.33
CA LEU A 636 -9.08 8.93 -27.17
C LEU A 636 -7.74 8.23 -27.41
N VAL A 637 -7.44 7.87 -28.65
CA VAL A 637 -6.21 7.14 -28.99
C VAL A 637 -5.02 8.09 -28.88
N VAL A 638 -4.09 7.77 -27.97
CA VAL A 638 -2.82 8.48 -27.79
C VAL A 638 -1.77 7.88 -28.73
N LEU A 639 -1.66 6.55 -28.69
CA LEU A 639 -0.69 5.78 -29.45
C LEU A 639 -1.35 4.49 -29.96
N LEU A 640 -1.05 4.13 -31.20
CA LEU A 640 -1.44 2.87 -31.80
C LEU A 640 -0.24 2.28 -32.54
N MET A 641 0.24 1.10 -32.10
CA MET A 641 1.31 0.35 -32.76
C MET A 641 0.74 -0.96 -33.30
N PHE A 642 1.02 -1.29 -34.55
CA PHE A 642 0.46 -2.48 -35.19
C PHE A 642 1.29 -2.95 -36.37
N ASP A 643 1.25 -4.25 -36.65
CA ASP A 643 1.98 -4.87 -37.76
C ASP A 643 1.09 -5.31 -38.94
N SER A 644 -0.19 -4.92 -38.91
CA SER A 644 -1.13 -5.10 -40.02
C SER A 644 -0.85 -4.12 -41.16
N PRO A 645 -1.40 -4.37 -42.37
CA PRO A 645 -1.48 -3.35 -43.40
C PRO A 645 -2.06 -2.05 -42.82
N ARG A 646 -1.54 -0.92 -43.33
CA ARG A 646 -1.82 0.43 -42.85
C ARG A 646 -3.32 0.77 -42.73
N ASP A 647 -4.11 0.24 -43.67
CA ASP A 647 -5.54 0.48 -43.79
C ASP A 647 -6.37 -0.70 -43.26
N ALA A 648 -5.82 -1.48 -42.32
CA ALA A 648 -6.60 -2.47 -41.61
C ALA A 648 -7.67 -1.78 -40.73
N ASN A 649 -8.93 -2.12 -40.98
CA ASN A 649 -10.04 -1.70 -40.15
C ASN A 649 -10.12 -2.58 -38.89
N TRP A 650 -9.42 -2.18 -37.83
CA TRP A 650 -9.52 -2.83 -36.52
C TRP A 650 -10.91 -2.69 -35.85
N GLY A 651 -11.90 -2.08 -36.50
CA GLY A 651 -13.31 -2.20 -36.15
C GLY A 651 -13.99 -3.44 -36.72
N ASP A 652 -13.40 -4.08 -37.73
CA ASP A 652 -13.90 -5.30 -38.37
C ASP A 652 -13.55 -6.53 -37.51
N PRO A 653 -14.55 -7.27 -36.99
CA PRO A 653 -14.32 -8.49 -36.24
C PRO A 653 -13.57 -9.57 -37.04
N ALA A 654 -13.64 -9.57 -38.38
CA ALA A 654 -12.90 -10.50 -39.22
C ALA A 654 -11.39 -10.24 -39.16
N ILE A 655 -10.97 -8.97 -39.13
CA ILE A 655 -9.57 -8.61 -38.94
C ILE A 655 -9.10 -9.04 -37.54
N TRP A 656 -9.94 -8.88 -36.51
CA TRP A 656 -9.60 -9.40 -35.19
C TRP A 656 -9.45 -10.91 -35.17
N ARG A 657 -10.47 -11.63 -35.64
CA ARG A 657 -10.56 -13.09 -35.50
C ARG A 657 -9.57 -13.84 -36.38
N ASP A 658 -9.33 -13.35 -37.59
CA ASP A 658 -8.68 -14.12 -38.65
C ASP A 658 -7.29 -13.57 -39.02
N SER A 659 -6.76 -12.56 -38.31
CA SER A 659 -5.44 -11.99 -38.61
C SER A 659 -4.32 -12.48 -37.69
N HIS A 660 -3.10 -12.56 -38.25
CA HIS A 660 -1.85 -12.85 -37.52
C HIS A 660 -1.17 -11.57 -37.00
N TYR A 661 -1.94 -10.47 -36.89
CA TYR A 661 -1.39 -9.16 -36.58
C TYR A 661 -1.50 -8.85 -35.09
N SER A 662 -0.51 -8.12 -34.60
CA SER A 662 -0.43 -7.58 -33.27
C SER A 662 -0.90 -6.12 -33.25
N LEU A 663 -1.60 -5.76 -32.19
CA LEU A 663 -2.07 -4.41 -31.90
C LEU A 663 -1.68 -4.03 -30.48
N LEU A 664 -1.16 -2.82 -30.32
CA LEU A 664 -1.04 -2.10 -29.05
C LEU A 664 -1.73 -0.74 -29.21
N GLU A 665 -2.60 -0.39 -28.27
CA GLU A 665 -3.35 0.85 -28.29
C GLU A 665 -3.37 1.46 -26.88
N VAL A 666 -2.72 2.61 -26.74
CA VAL A 666 -2.75 3.43 -25.54
C VAL A 666 -3.85 4.47 -25.71
N ARG A 667 -4.76 4.52 -24.74
CA ARG A 667 -5.98 5.34 -24.80
C ARG A 667 -6.07 6.26 -23.60
N LYS A 668 -6.22 7.54 -23.82
CA LYS A 668 -6.73 8.47 -22.81
C LYS A 668 -8.25 8.33 -22.73
N ARG A 669 -8.83 8.31 -21.53
CA ARG A 669 -10.28 8.30 -21.36
C ARG A 669 -10.82 9.72 -21.42
N GLY A 670 -11.75 9.95 -22.33
CA GLY A 670 -12.49 11.21 -22.42
C GLY A 670 -13.79 11.18 -21.63
N ILE A 671 -14.50 12.31 -21.63
CA ILE A 671 -15.84 12.41 -21.04
C ILE A 671 -16.89 11.94 -22.05
N VAL A 672 -17.80 11.10 -21.57
CA VAL A 672 -19.02 10.69 -22.28
C VAL A 672 -20.21 11.07 -21.40
N PRO A 673 -21.24 11.75 -21.94
CA PRO A 673 -22.45 12.05 -21.18
C PRO A 673 -23.03 10.79 -20.51
N GLY A 674 -23.15 10.81 -19.18
CA GLY A 674 -23.66 9.69 -18.38
C GLY A 674 -22.60 8.71 -17.84
N PHE A 675 -21.32 8.91 -18.16
CA PHE A 675 -20.18 8.12 -17.63
C PHE A 675 -19.13 9.00 -16.96
N ASP A 676 -19.59 9.96 -16.15
CA ASP A 676 -18.76 10.97 -15.46
C ASP A 676 -17.85 10.41 -14.36
N HIS A 677 -17.75 9.08 -14.20
CA HIS A 677 -16.89 8.40 -13.22
C HIS A 677 -15.67 7.70 -13.86
N VAL A 678 -15.52 7.79 -15.19
CA VAL A 678 -14.51 7.04 -15.95
C VAL A 678 -13.55 7.95 -16.74
N THR A 679 -13.58 9.28 -16.53
CA THR A 679 -12.78 10.20 -17.34
C THR A 679 -11.33 10.27 -16.84
N ASN A 680 -10.40 10.60 -17.74
CA ASN A 680 -8.97 10.83 -17.46
C ASN A 680 -8.13 9.62 -17.06
N GLY A 681 -8.72 8.42 -17.04
CA GLY A 681 -7.96 7.18 -17.00
C GLY A 681 -7.04 7.01 -18.21
N LEU A 682 -5.97 6.25 -18.03
CA LEU A 682 -5.20 5.66 -19.12
C LEU A 682 -5.70 4.23 -19.32
N GLY A 683 -5.95 3.83 -20.55
CA GLY A 683 -6.32 2.46 -20.92
C GLY A 683 -5.30 1.87 -21.86
N LEU A 684 -5.07 0.57 -21.74
CA LEU A 684 -4.22 -0.20 -22.62
C LEU A 684 -5.04 -1.31 -23.28
N LYS A 685 -5.03 -1.36 -24.60
CA LYS A 685 -5.50 -2.53 -25.33
C LYS A 685 -4.33 -3.16 -26.06
N CYS A 686 -4.16 -4.47 -25.89
CA CYS A 686 -3.21 -5.25 -26.66
C CYS A 686 -3.87 -6.53 -27.16
N GLY A 687 -3.52 -7.01 -28.35
CA GLY A 687 -4.10 -8.25 -28.87
C GLY A 687 -3.47 -8.71 -30.18
N ALA A 688 -3.64 -9.99 -30.47
CA ALA A 688 -3.16 -10.67 -31.67
C ALA A 688 -3.93 -11.99 -31.87
N HIS A 689 -3.97 -12.50 -33.11
CA HIS A 689 -4.48 -13.85 -33.43
C HIS A 689 -5.90 -14.18 -32.90
N GLY A 690 -6.87 -13.27 -33.04
CA GLY A 690 -8.23 -13.52 -32.54
C GLY A 690 -8.40 -13.40 -31.03
N HIS A 691 -7.33 -13.14 -30.30
CA HIS A 691 -7.36 -12.91 -28.86
C HIS A 691 -7.01 -11.44 -28.55
N GLY A 692 -7.83 -10.80 -27.71
CA GLY A 692 -7.62 -9.43 -27.27
C GLY A 692 -7.74 -9.33 -25.77
N LEU A 693 -6.77 -8.64 -25.15
CA LEU A 693 -6.82 -8.24 -23.76
C LEU A 693 -7.01 -6.72 -23.72
N GLU A 694 -8.07 -6.26 -23.07
CA GLU A 694 -8.23 -4.85 -22.74
C GLU A 694 -7.95 -4.69 -21.25
N PHE A 695 -6.83 -4.05 -20.92
CA PHE A 695 -6.46 -3.67 -19.57
C PHE A 695 -6.88 -2.22 -19.35
N GLY A 696 -7.84 -1.99 -18.46
CA GLY A 696 -8.19 -0.66 -18.00
C GLY A 696 -7.68 -0.47 -16.58
N THR A 697 -6.72 0.43 -16.37
CA THR A 697 -6.54 1.01 -15.03
C THR A 697 -7.61 2.08 -14.84
N TRP A 698 -8.62 1.76 -14.03
CA TRP A 698 -9.66 2.70 -13.62
C TRP A 698 -9.14 3.48 -12.41
N ALA A 699 -8.41 4.57 -12.64
CA ALA A 699 -8.26 5.53 -11.55
C ALA A 699 -9.56 6.32 -11.47
N GLY A 700 -10.19 6.31 -10.29
CA GLY A 700 -11.27 7.24 -9.99
C GLY A 700 -10.79 8.69 -10.21
N HIS A 701 -11.71 9.54 -10.63
CA HIS A 701 -11.50 10.95 -10.92
C HIS A 701 -10.64 11.73 -9.91
N GLY A 702 -9.93 12.74 -10.40
CA GLY A 702 -9.65 13.97 -9.64
C GLY A 702 -8.57 13.89 -8.56
N GLN A 703 -7.72 12.85 -8.57
CA GLN A 703 -6.56 12.79 -7.70
C GLN A 703 -5.46 13.73 -8.22
N ALA A 704 -5.42 14.98 -7.76
CA ALA A 704 -4.28 15.86 -8.01
C ALA A 704 -2.99 15.18 -7.53
N GLY A 705 -1.97 15.10 -8.39
CA GLY A 705 -0.72 14.38 -8.12
C GLY A 705 -0.73 12.89 -8.49
N HIS A 706 -1.79 12.37 -9.12
CA HIS A 706 -1.77 10.99 -9.62
C HIS A 706 -0.87 10.87 -10.87
N PRO A 707 -0.12 9.75 -11.02
CA PRO A 707 0.71 9.43 -12.19
C PRO A 707 0.07 9.54 -13.57
N ILE A 708 -1.26 9.71 -13.67
CA ILE A 708 -2.02 9.78 -14.93
C ILE A 708 -2.68 11.16 -15.13
N GLU A 709 -2.46 12.12 -14.24
CA GLU A 709 -3.03 13.47 -14.36
C GLU A 709 -2.62 14.11 -15.71
N TRP A 710 -3.55 14.84 -16.32
CA TRP A 710 -3.39 15.51 -17.59
C TRP A 710 -3.46 17.02 -17.38
N HIS A 711 -2.36 17.71 -17.65
CA HIS A 711 -2.27 19.16 -17.56
C HIS A 711 -1.81 19.68 -18.93
N PRO A 712 -2.51 20.69 -19.50
CA PRO A 712 -2.21 21.17 -20.84
C PRO A 712 -0.78 21.74 -20.97
N ASP A 713 -0.25 22.31 -19.90
CA ASP A 713 1.08 22.92 -19.90
C ASP A 713 2.22 21.92 -19.64
N THR A 714 1.90 20.69 -19.21
CA THR A 714 2.91 19.66 -18.93
C THR A 714 3.33 18.97 -20.21
N VAL A 715 4.64 18.86 -20.42
CA VAL A 715 5.22 17.98 -21.43
C VAL A 715 5.34 16.59 -20.82
N TYR A 716 4.72 15.62 -21.45
CA TYR A 716 4.81 14.21 -21.07
C TYR A 716 5.80 13.52 -21.98
N HIS A 717 6.88 13.01 -21.40
CA HIS A 717 7.84 12.16 -22.09
C HIS A 717 7.37 10.72 -22.02
N TRP A 718 7.09 10.11 -23.17
CA TRP A 718 6.63 8.74 -23.27
C TRP A 718 7.76 7.84 -23.73
N VAL A 719 7.89 6.68 -23.08
CA VAL A 719 8.82 5.62 -23.47
C VAL A 719 8.04 4.31 -23.54
N ILE A 720 7.98 3.71 -24.72
CA ILE A 720 7.28 2.46 -24.97
C ILE A 720 8.26 1.46 -25.56
N THR A 721 8.37 0.30 -24.93
CA THR A 721 9.18 -0.81 -25.45
C THR A 721 8.32 -2.03 -25.63
N TRP A 722 8.38 -2.66 -26.80
CA TRP A 722 7.89 -4.02 -27.01
C TRP A 722 9.10 -4.90 -27.26
N ARG A 723 9.51 -5.66 -26.25
CA ARG A 723 10.71 -6.51 -26.28
C ARG A 723 10.35 -7.91 -25.77
N ASP A 724 10.60 -8.92 -26.59
CA ASP A 724 10.46 -10.34 -26.25
C ASP A 724 9.06 -10.70 -25.70
N GLY A 725 8.04 -10.13 -26.33
CA GLY A 725 6.65 -10.33 -25.92
C GLY A 725 6.26 -9.59 -24.64
N VAL A 726 7.10 -8.69 -24.12
CA VAL A 726 6.75 -7.78 -23.03
C VAL A 726 6.58 -6.36 -23.59
N CYS A 727 5.42 -5.77 -23.34
CA CYS A 727 5.16 -4.36 -23.62
C CYS A 727 5.25 -3.54 -22.33
N ASP A 728 6.25 -2.68 -22.25
CA ASP A 728 6.46 -1.74 -21.15
C ASP A 728 6.12 -0.32 -21.63
N ILE A 729 5.34 0.40 -20.83
CA ILE A 729 4.91 1.77 -21.14
C ILE A 729 5.25 2.62 -19.93
N ARG A 730 6.06 3.64 -20.14
CA ARG A 730 6.47 4.62 -19.14
C ARG A 730 6.09 6.03 -19.58
N ARG A 731 5.80 6.86 -18.59
CA ARG A 731 5.54 8.29 -18.76
C ARG A 731 6.35 9.05 -17.71
N ASN A 732 7.24 9.94 -18.14
CA ASN A 732 8.16 10.68 -17.26
C ASN A 732 8.96 9.74 -16.34
N GLY A 733 9.52 8.66 -16.91
CA GLY A 733 10.27 7.63 -16.16
C GLY A 733 9.41 6.66 -15.33
N GLN A 734 8.14 7.01 -15.05
CA GLN A 734 7.24 6.19 -14.25
C GLN A 734 6.59 5.08 -15.07
N ALA A 735 6.61 3.85 -14.56
CA ALA A 735 5.92 2.71 -15.16
C ALA A 735 4.40 2.88 -15.09
N MET A 736 3.75 2.86 -16.25
CA MET A 736 2.31 2.96 -16.42
C MET A 736 1.69 1.58 -16.63
N TYR A 737 2.32 0.78 -17.49
CA TYR A 737 1.93 -0.59 -17.78
C TYR A 737 3.18 -1.43 -18.04
N SER A 738 3.16 -2.68 -17.58
CA SER A 738 4.08 -3.72 -18.02
C SER A 738 3.24 -4.97 -18.26
N VAL A 739 3.03 -5.30 -19.54
CA VAL A 739 2.16 -6.39 -19.95
C VAL A 739 2.98 -7.44 -20.66
N ASN A 740 2.99 -8.64 -20.11
CA ASN A 740 3.45 -9.80 -20.85
C ASN A 740 2.37 -10.14 -21.90
N THR A 741 2.64 -9.75 -23.12
CA THR A 741 1.79 -10.04 -24.26
C THR A 741 1.88 -11.51 -24.68
N THR A 742 2.72 -12.35 -24.09
CA THR A 742 3.08 -13.72 -24.52
C THR A 742 3.73 -13.75 -25.93
N PRO A 743 4.67 -14.67 -26.22
CA PRO A 743 5.42 -14.66 -27.49
C PRO A 743 4.55 -14.72 -28.75
N GLN A 744 3.36 -15.31 -28.64
CA GLN A 744 2.38 -15.38 -29.73
C GLN A 744 1.73 -14.02 -30.07
N TYR A 745 1.94 -12.96 -29.29
CA TYR A 745 1.48 -11.60 -29.61
C TYR A 745 2.64 -10.66 -29.93
N ALA A 746 3.85 -11.21 -30.10
CA ALA A 746 4.95 -10.42 -30.63
C ALA A 746 4.64 -10.02 -32.08
N PRO A 747 4.93 -8.77 -32.49
CA PRO A 747 4.75 -8.37 -33.87
C PRO A 747 5.50 -9.28 -34.84
N THR A 748 4.77 -9.86 -35.79
CA THR A 748 5.33 -10.76 -36.82
C THR A 748 5.49 -10.06 -38.16
N GLY A 749 4.83 -8.91 -38.34
CA GLY A 749 4.96 -8.04 -39.50
C GLY A 749 5.77 -6.78 -39.23
N LYS A 750 5.83 -5.91 -40.25
CA LYS A 750 6.46 -4.60 -40.16
C LYS A 750 5.63 -3.67 -39.29
N MET A 751 6.26 -3.00 -38.34
CA MET A 751 5.57 -2.13 -37.40
C MET A 751 5.18 -0.80 -38.04
N ASN A 752 3.92 -0.44 -37.84
CA ASN A 752 3.35 0.88 -38.07
C ASN A 752 3.11 1.53 -36.71
N ILE A 753 3.62 2.74 -36.53
CA ILE A 753 3.39 3.53 -35.33
C ILE A 753 2.52 4.71 -35.70
N ARG A 754 1.40 4.86 -35.01
CA ARG A 754 0.51 6.00 -35.15
C ARG A 754 0.42 6.75 -33.83
N ILE A 755 0.71 8.04 -33.88
CA ILE A 755 0.60 8.94 -32.73
C ILE A 755 -0.59 9.87 -32.99
N GLY A 756 -1.54 9.92 -32.05
CA GLY A 756 -2.83 10.61 -32.19
C GLY A 756 -3.99 9.69 -32.62
N GLY A 757 -5.06 10.30 -33.13
CA GLY A 757 -6.35 9.65 -33.41
C GLY A 757 -6.33 8.61 -34.52
N THR A 758 -7.49 8.05 -34.86
CA THR A 758 -7.61 7.04 -35.94
C THR A 758 -8.33 7.60 -37.17
N HIS A 759 -8.12 6.97 -38.33
CA HIS A 759 -8.86 7.29 -39.55
C HIS A 759 -10.25 6.62 -39.66
N TRP A 760 -10.61 5.75 -38.69
CA TRP A 760 -11.87 5.01 -38.68
C TRP A 760 -12.95 5.65 -37.80
N GLY A 761 -12.83 6.95 -37.52
CA GLY A 761 -13.81 7.69 -36.72
C GLY A 761 -13.71 7.50 -35.21
N ARG A 762 -12.64 6.86 -34.67
CA ARG A 762 -12.32 6.98 -33.24
C ARG A 762 -11.44 8.20 -33.00
N GLY A 763 -11.84 9.00 -32.02
CA GLY A 763 -11.17 10.25 -31.69
C GLY A 763 -9.76 10.03 -31.16
N GLY A 764 -8.84 10.94 -31.44
CA GLY A 764 -7.62 11.16 -30.67
C GLY A 764 -7.73 12.44 -29.85
N PRO A 765 -6.80 12.67 -28.91
CA PRO A 765 -6.74 13.93 -28.18
C PRO A 765 -6.53 15.14 -29.12
N ARG A 766 -7.38 16.16 -29.03
CA ARG A 766 -7.19 17.47 -29.68
C ARG A 766 -6.25 18.35 -28.86
N ASN A 767 -5.69 19.34 -29.54
CA ASN A 767 -4.77 20.33 -29.00
C ASN A 767 -3.50 19.73 -28.39
N VAL A 768 -3.15 18.51 -28.78
CA VAL A 768 -1.90 17.88 -28.35
C VAL A 768 -0.83 18.14 -29.39
N THR A 769 0.27 18.72 -28.94
CA THR A 769 1.50 18.90 -29.71
C THR A 769 2.44 17.74 -29.42
N TYR A 770 2.84 17.03 -30.47
CA TYR A 770 3.82 15.96 -30.42
C TYR A 770 5.17 16.45 -30.92
N SER A 771 6.25 16.02 -30.27
CA SER A 771 7.63 16.36 -30.66
C SER A 771 8.60 15.24 -30.30
N ASN A 772 9.82 15.34 -30.81
CA ASN A 772 10.94 14.45 -30.48
C ASN A 772 10.62 12.95 -30.63
N VAL A 773 9.94 12.57 -31.72
CA VAL A 773 9.59 11.16 -31.95
C VAL A 773 10.86 10.40 -32.32
N ARG A 774 11.21 9.39 -31.54
CA ARG A 774 12.34 8.48 -31.79
C ARG A 774 11.85 7.05 -31.85
N ILE A 775 12.26 6.31 -32.88
CA ILE A 775 11.92 4.90 -33.05
C ILE A 775 13.21 4.10 -33.05
N TYR A 776 13.24 3.07 -32.20
CA TYR A 776 14.38 2.21 -31.98
C TYR A 776 14.07 0.80 -32.42
N ARG A 777 15.07 0.13 -33.00
CA ARG A 777 15.11 -1.32 -33.10
C ARG A 777 15.81 -1.84 -31.84
N LEU A 778 15.08 -2.63 -31.05
CA LEU A 778 15.47 -3.04 -29.69
C LEU A 778 16.10 -4.42 -29.58
#